data_AF-W3WY71-F1
#
_entry.id   AF-W3WY71-F1
#
_cell.length_a   1.000
_cell.length_b   1.000
_cell.length_c   1.000
_cell.angle_alpha   90.00
_cell.angle_beta   90.00
_cell.angle_gamma   90.00
#
_symmetry.space_group_name_H-M   'P 1'
#
loop_
_entity.id
_entity.type
_entity.pdbx_description
1 polymer ?
#
loop_
_entity_poly.entity_id
_entity_poly.type
_entity_poly.pdbx_seq_one_letter_code
_entity_poly.pdbx_strand_id
1 'polypeptide(L)'
;MDINLIDIEKYTHVHWSFANVTEDFGVDISGAQGQWDKFKDMSGVQKIISFGGWDFSTKPGTFNILREAVKPGNRGVFRDNIIAFLDEQGLDGVDLDWEYPGAPDIPGIPAGDPEAGEDYYELLKSIKETVGDKYTVSFAAPASYWYLKAFPVKKMGEELDYIIYMTYDLHGQWDYGNQWTSPGCPTGNCLRSHVNETETMDALAMITKAGVPSNKVVVGVTSYGRSFKMASAGCDGPECTFTGSPTISDAFHGRCTNTGGYISNAEIGEIVASGNYNKKWTAAGSDILVFNDTEWVAYMNDSIKSDREELYASYNFAGTTDWAVDLLEFVDGSGGDDAGDYPDDYEYPIDIDFYSNCDATYYSLGDLEDRKDKIPANCMSVYIAKVEAEIMRDALETYDELIEDGYDGKFETFEAYVREQVPDQINAFMANGKAGDYFKCEETGIRNCCGTCHYFCEEEDIENCDDSPDCVNGQSTFEITCPTEFRFGEVGNWLSSDAAPNTTYTLEDEDGFYKAILDDYGIQKDWIKFGDTHVYLNNGCQYSDDVNQCQRENDYWYWNYPGAADVIEVDNPKDVIGDSYDESKDLLDRLSVLIIMANYDELEDPADLVDAAMLPALSIQAAVRNMEQVAEKAEEIDKAERQEMIMFFISGFLFFVPFIGTAAGSLGLASVKAIMSMLEAVGEAGLLTYSIVDDPDNAFMTIFSSLAGAGLGRGGGWGKAAKSKRDMPVEELEALGGMKTRVDRFENVKSASCRI
;
A
#
# COMPACT_ATOMS: atom_id res chain seq x y z
N MET A 1 11.30 14.69 -12.37
CA MET A 1 11.56 15.84 -13.26
C MET A 1 10.39 16.06 -14.23
N ASP A 2 10.14 17.29 -14.69
CA ASP A 2 9.21 17.55 -15.82
C ASP A 2 9.97 17.47 -17.15
N ILE A 3 9.40 16.81 -18.17
CA ILE A 3 10.08 16.59 -19.46
C ILE A 3 10.55 17.86 -20.14
N ASN A 4 9.83 18.97 -19.96
CA ASN A 4 10.21 20.24 -20.57
C ASN A 4 11.50 20.85 -20.00
N LEU A 5 12.01 20.29 -18.90
CA LEU A 5 13.24 20.73 -18.23
C LEU A 5 14.47 19.93 -18.69
N ILE A 6 14.28 18.89 -19.51
CA ILE A 6 15.39 18.12 -20.08
C ILE A 6 16.13 19.01 -21.08
N ASP A 7 17.43 19.18 -20.86
CA ASP A 7 18.32 19.81 -21.84
C ASP A 7 18.56 18.87 -23.02
N ILE A 8 17.69 18.97 -24.02
CA ILE A 8 17.71 18.13 -25.22
C ILE A 8 18.95 18.32 -26.08
N GLU A 9 19.74 19.39 -25.89
CA GLU A 9 20.97 19.58 -26.67
C GLU A 9 22.09 18.61 -26.23
N LYS A 10 21.99 18.06 -25.02
CA LYS A 10 22.94 17.07 -24.48
C LYS A 10 22.68 15.64 -24.96
N TYR A 11 21.49 15.36 -25.49
CA TYR A 11 21.06 13.99 -25.79
C TYR A 11 20.73 13.79 -27.26
N THR A 12 21.01 12.60 -27.78
CA THR A 12 20.60 12.20 -29.14
C THR A 12 19.32 11.35 -29.12
N HIS A 13 19.12 10.60 -28.05
CA HIS A 13 17.99 9.73 -27.80
C HIS A 13 17.50 10.00 -26.37
N VAL A 14 16.19 10.01 -26.18
CA VAL A 14 15.55 10.03 -24.87
C VAL A 14 14.68 8.79 -24.77
N HIS A 15 15.01 7.95 -23.80
CA HIS A 15 14.26 6.73 -23.48
C HIS A 15 13.20 7.07 -22.43
N TRP A 16 11.93 6.86 -22.75
CA TRP A 16 10.85 6.88 -21.78
C TRP A 16 10.89 5.59 -20.97
N SER A 17 11.23 5.70 -19.69
CA SER A 17 11.26 4.58 -18.75
C SER A 17 10.19 4.80 -17.67
N PHE A 18 9.15 3.97 -17.56
CA PHE A 18 8.81 2.84 -18.43
C PHE A 18 7.34 2.90 -18.86
N ALA A 19 7.05 2.31 -20.02
CA ALA A 19 5.69 1.93 -20.35
C ALA A 19 5.35 0.60 -19.69
N ASN A 20 4.11 0.48 -19.21
CA ASN A 20 3.62 -0.74 -18.57
C ASN A 20 3.17 -1.75 -19.64
N VAL A 21 3.23 -3.05 -19.30
CA VAL A 21 2.73 -4.13 -20.15
C VAL A 21 1.61 -4.85 -19.40
N THR A 22 0.42 -4.91 -19.99
CA THR A 22 -0.72 -5.60 -19.40
C THR A 22 -0.59 -7.12 -19.53
N GLU A 23 -1.40 -7.89 -18.81
CA GLU A 23 -1.36 -9.36 -18.86
C GLU A 23 -1.68 -9.94 -20.25
N ASP A 24 -2.45 -9.21 -21.07
CA ASP A 24 -2.73 -9.53 -22.48
C ASP A 24 -1.70 -8.93 -23.45
N PHE A 25 -0.55 -8.48 -22.92
CA PHE A 25 0.58 -7.91 -23.65
C PHE A 25 0.29 -6.59 -24.37
N GLY A 26 -0.71 -5.84 -23.90
CA GLY A 26 -0.98 -4.47 -24.33
C GLY A 26 0.00 -3.47 -23.72
N VAL A 27 0.12 -2.31 -24.34
CA VAL A 27 0.96 -1.20 -23.86
C VAL A 27 0.09 -0.21 -23.08
N ASP A 28 0.48 0.11 -21.85
CA ASP A 28 -0.22 1.06 -20.99
C ASP A 28 0.70 2.19 -20.52
N ILE A 29 0.27 3.43 -20.76
CA ILE A 29 0.95 4.67 -20.39
C ILE A 29 0.08 5.59 -19.54
N SER A 30 -1.12 5.13 -19.18
CA SER A 30 -2.17 5.94 -18.55
C SER A 30 -1.73 6.53 -17.21
N GLY A 31 -0.85 5.83 -16.47
CA GLY A 31 -0.29 6.29 -15.20
C GLY A 31 0.54 7.58 -15.28
N ALA A 32 0.93 8.02 -16.48
CA ALA A 32 1.78 9.20 -16.67
C ALA A 32 1.41 10.03 -17.91
N GLN A 33 0.13 10.01 -18.31
CA GLN A 33 -0.34 10.61 -19.57
C GLN A 33 0.10 12.08 -19.77
N GLY A 34 0.08 12.90 -18.71
CA GLY A 34 0.45 14.31 -18.81
C GLY A 34 1.93 14.55 -19.14
N GLN A 35 2.83 13.71 -18.64
CA GLN A 35 4.25 13.74 -19.01
C GLN A 35 4.45 13.06 -20.37
N TRP A 36 3.72 11.99 -20.66
CA TRP A 36 3.77 11.28 -21.95
C TRP A 36 3.46 12.19 -23.15
N ASP A 37 2.44 13.04 -23.03
CA ASP A 37 2.10 13.96 -24.11
C ASP A 37 3.22 14.98 -24.38
N LYS A 38 3.93 15.43 -23.33
CA LYS A 38 5.12 16.29 -23.49
C LYS A 38 6.29 15.55 -24.13
N PHE A 39 6.53 14.30 -23.75
CA PHE A 39 7.57 13.46 -24.35
C PHE A 39 7.37 13.33 -25.87
N LYS A 40 6.13 13.07 -26.30
CA LYS A 40 5.81 12.96 -27.73
C LYS A 40 6.06 14.25 -28.50
N ASP A 41 5.84 15.39 -27.87
CA ASP A 41 6.03 16.71 -28.46
C ASP A 41 7.51 17.15 -28.51
N MET A 42 8.43 16.39 -27.90
CA MET A 42 9.86 16.65 -28.01
C MET A 42 10.32 16.59 -29.48
N SER A 43 11.21 17.52 -29.84
CA SER A 43 11.81 17.63 -31.16
C SER A 43 13.33 17.82 -31.03
N GLY A 44 14.09 17.36 -32.02
CA GLY A 44 15.56 17.41 -31.98
C GLY A 44 16.25 16.17 -31.40
N VAL A 45 15.49 15.27 -30.78
CA VAL A 45 15.96 13.99 -30.22
C VAL A 45 15.12 12.82 -30.75
N GLN A 46 15.69 11.61 -30.71
CA GLN A 46 14.95 10.36 -30.97
C GLN A 46 14.16 9.96 -29.72
N LYS A 47 12.86 9.65 -29.88
CA LYS A 47 11.96 9.25 -28.80
C LYS A 47 11.82 7.75 -28.75
N ILE A 48 12.41 7.13 -27.75
CA ILE A 48 12.43 5.67 -27.58
C ILE A 48 11.51 5.30 -26.41
N ILE A 49 10.68 4.28 -26.58
CA ILE A 49 9.88 3.73 -25.47
C ILE A 49 10.61 2.53 -24.87
N SER A 50 10.82 2.54 -23.56
CA SER A 50 11.39 1.42 -22.80
C SER A 50 10.28 0.65 -22.06
N PHE A 51 10.39 -0.67 -22.06
CA PHE A 51 9.52 -1.59 -21.31
C PHE A 51 10.34 -2.44 -20.34
N GLY A 52 9.80 -2.71 -19.16
CA GLY A 52 10.46 -3.53 -18.14
C GLY A 52 11.03 -2.71 -16.99
N GLY A 53 12.34 -2.79 -16.78
CA GLY A 53 13.04 -2.31 -15.60
C GLY A 53 12.96 -3.28 -14.43
N TRP A 54 13.80 -3.03 -13.42
CA TRP A 54 13.95 -3.87 -12.22
C TRP A 54 12.61 -4.21 -11.55
N ASP A 55 11.79 -3.21 -11.23
CA ASP A 55 10.53 -3.42 -10.51
C ASP A 55 9.54 -4.27 -11.30
N PHE A 56 9.32 -3.95 -12.59
CA PHE A 56 8.41 -4.71 -13.44
C PHE A 56 8.89 -6.16 -13.61
N SER A 57 10.20 -6.34 -13.76
CA SER A 57 10.80 -7.65 -14.02
C SER A 57 10.87 -8.54 -12.77
N THR A 58 10.87 -7.96 -11.57
CA THR A 58 11.17 -8.70 -10.33
C THR A 58 10.05 -8.73 -9.29
N LYS A 59 9.01 -7.90 -9.38
CA LYS A 59 7.89 -7.91 -8.40
C LYS A 59 6.90 -9.06 -8.64
N PRO A 60 6.34 -9.69 -7.57
CA PRO A 60 5.38 -10.80 -7.67
C PRO A 60 4.17 -10.55 -8.58
N GLY A 61 3.72 -9.30 -8.72
CA GLY A 61 2.58 -8.94 -9.57
C GLY A 61 2.87 -8.85 -11.07
N THR A 62 4.13 -8.69 -11.48
CA THR A 62 4.47 -8.37 -12.89
C THR A 62 5.56 -9.25 -13.49
N PHE A 63 6.38 -9.93 -12.66
CA PHE A 63 7.55 -10.69 -13.13
C PHE A 63 7.23 -11.73 -14.22
N ASN A 64 5.99 -12.24 -14.24
CA ASN A 64 5.59 -13.30 -15.16
C ASN A 64 5.17 -12.76 -16.55
N ILE A 65 4.88 -11.46 -16.68
CA ILE A 65 4.34 -10.88 -17.92
C ILE A 65 5.35 -10.99 -19.05
N LEU A 66 6.59 -10.50 -18.88
CA LEU A 66 7.64 -10.65 -19.91
C LEU A 66 8.03 -12.12 -20.13
N ARG A 67 8.02 -12.95 -19.08
CA ARG A 67 8.30 -14.40 -19.19
C ARG A 67 7.31 -15.09 -20.13
N GLU A 68 6.03 -14.73 -20.07
CA GLU A 68 5.03 -15.27 -20.97
C GLU A 68 5.03 -14.58 -22.34
N ALA A 69 5.27 -13.27 -22.39
CA ALA A 69 5.24 -12.48 -23.63
C ALA A 69 6.28 -12.96 -24.65
N VAL A 70 7.46 -13.38 -24.22
CA VAL A 70 8.55 -13.82 -25.12
C VAL A 70 8.31 -15.21 -25.73
N LYS A 71 7.38 -16.03 -25.20
CA LYS A 71 7.21 -17.42 -25.64
C LYS A 71 6.67 -17.53 -27.07
N PRO A 72 6.93 -18.64 -27.79
CA PRO A 72 6.53 -18.81 -29.19
C PRO A 72 5.02 -18.62 -29.48
N GLY A 73 4.15 -18.91 -28.50
CA GLY A 73 2.70 -18.72 -28.63
C GLY A 73 2.22 -17.27 -28.48
N ASN A 74 3.00 -16.43 -27.81
CA ASN A 74 2.59 -15.10 -27.36
C ASN A 74 3.38 -13.97 -28.02
N ARG A 75 4.65 -14.21 -28.41
CA ARG A 75 5.55 -13.16 -28.92
C ARG A 75 5.02 -12.39 -30.12
N GLY A 76 4.19 -13.02 -30.96
CA GLY A 76 3.56 -12.35 -32.09
C GLY A 76 2.59 -11.26 -31.64
N VAL A 77 1.79 -11.53 -30.60
CA VAL A 77 0.84 -10.56 -30.03
C VAL A 77 1.59 -9.37 -29.45
N PHE A 78 2.60 -9.64 -28.62
CA PHE A 78 3.37 -8.56 -28.00
C PHE A 78 4.13 -7.71 -29.02
N ARG A 79 4.78 -8.35 -30.00
CA ARG A 79 5.42 -7.67 -31.15
C ARG A 79 4.42 -6.74 -31.85
N ASP A 80 3.24 -7.26 -32.20
CA ASP A 80 2.25 -6.50 -32.97
C ASP A 80 1.70 -5.31 -32.16
N ASN A 81 1.49 -5.49 -30.84
CA ASN A 81 1.08 -4.42 -29.94
C ASN A 81 2.14 -3.32 -29.79
N ILE A 82 3.43 -3.69 -29.64
CA ILE A 82 4.53 -2.72 -29.61
C ILE A 82 4.57 -1.91 -30.92
N ILE A 83 4.54 -2.58 -32.07
CA ILE A 83 4.63 -1.91 -33.37
C ILE A 83 3.44 -0.98 -33.60
N ALA A 84 2.22 -1.44 -33.25
CA ALA A 84 1.02 -0.61 -33.33
C ALA A 84 1.15 0.66 -32.46
N PHE A 85 1.71 0.52 -31.25
CA PHE A 85 1.93 1.64 -30.35
C PHE A 85 2.99 2.63 -30.90
N LEU A 86 4.10 2.13 -31.44
CA LEU A 86 5.12 2.96 -32.11
C LEU A 86 4.51 3.77 -33.26
N ASP A 87 3.67 3.13 -34.08
CA ASP A 87 2.97 3.76 -35.20
C ASP A 87 1.97 4.83 -34.72
N GLU A 88 1.18 4.52 -33.69
CA GLU A 88 0.14 5.40 -33.16
C GLU A 88 0.73 6.65 -32.48
N GLN A 89 1.81 6.47 -31.71
CA GLN A 89 2.38 7.53 -30.89
C GLN A 89 3.50 8.32 -31.58
N GLY A 90 3.90 7.94 -32.79
CA GLY A 90 4.92 8.67 -33.57
C GLY A 90 6.31 8.63 -32.92
N LEU A 91 6.69 7.46 -32.40
CA LEU A 91 7.97 7.22 -31.72
C LEU A 91 9.06 6.82 -32.73
N ASP A 92 10.31 6.83 -32.31
CA ASP A 92 11.47 6.55 -33.17
C ASP A 92 12.07 5.15 -32.92
N GLY A 93 11.70 4.49 -31.82
CA GLY A 93 12.18 3.15 -31.52
C GLY A 93 11.64 2.56 -30.23
N VAL A 94 12.03 1.32 -29.97
CA VAL A 94 11.71 0.55 -28.76
C VAL A 94 12.97 0.00 -28.13
N ASP A 95 12.97 0.01 -26.81
CA ASP A 95 13.97 -0.61 -25.95
C ASP A 95 13.27 -1.57 -24.99
N LEU A 96 13.84 -2.76 -24.80
CA LEU A 96 13.29 -3.75 -23.88
C LEU A 96 14.32 -4.03 -22.78
N ASP A 97 13.92 -3.76 -21.55
CA ASP A 97 14.75 -3.83 -20.36
C ASP A 97 14.23 -4.93 -19.43
N TRP A 98 14.33 -6.18 -19.87
CA TRP A 98 13.96 -7.32 -19.05
C TRP A 98 15.09 -7.70 -18.08
N GLU A 99 14.83 -7.57 -16.78
CA GLU A 99 15.79 -7.83 -15.71
C GLU A 99 15.49 -9.08 -14.84
N TYR A 100 16.05 -10.28 -15.09
CA TYR A 100 16.77 -10.68 -16.30
C TYR A 100 16.25 -12.02 -16.84
N PRO A 101 16.23 -12.23 -18.17
CA PRO A 101 15.95 -13.54 -18.77
C PRO A 101 16.91 -14.60 -18.22
N GLY A 102 16.34 -15.71 -17.73
CA GLY A 102 17.11 -16.84 -17.21
C GLY A 102 17.81 -16.60 -15.86
N ALA A 103 17.49 -15.52 -15.15
CA ALA A 103 18.02 -15.26 -13.80
C ALA A 103 17.54 -16.34 -12.81
N PRO A 104 18.43 -17.09 -12.16
CA PRO A 104 18.04 -18.24 -11.33
C PRO A 104 17.67 -17.88 -9.89
N ASP A 105 18.02 -16.69 -9.41
CA ASP A 105 18.19 -16.40 -7.99
C ASP A 105 17.69 -15.01 -7.55
N ILE A 106 16.74 -14.42 -8.30
CA ILE A 106 16.06 -13.20 -7.87
C ILE A 106 15.14 -13.54 -6.66
N PRO A 107 15.33 -12.91 -5.49
CA PRO A 107 14.50 -13.17 -4.32
C PRO A 107 13.02 -12.86 -4.57
N GLY A 108 12.13 -13.65 -3.96
CA GLY A 108 10.67 -13.40 -4.02
C GLY A 108 9.96 -13.90 -5.27
N ILE A 109 10.68 -14.37 -6.30
CA ILE A 109 10.09 -14.94 -7.53
C ILE A 109 10.70 -16.29 -7.93
N PRO A 110 10.00 -17.12 -8.72
CA PRO A 110 10.54 -18.37 -9.22
C PRO A 110 11.78 -18.16 -10.10
N ALA A 111 12.70 -19.13 -10.09
CA ALA A 111 13.84 -19.14 -11.00
C ALA A 111 13.41 -18.97 -12.47
N GLY A 112 14.17 -18.19 -13.22
CA GLY A 112 13.95 -17.99 -14.65
C GLY A 112 14.21 -19.26 -15.46
N ASP A 113 13.46 -19.39 -16.54
CA ASP A 113 13.66 -20.45 -17.53
C ASP A 113 15.05 -20.28 -18.20
N PRO A 114 15.95 -21.28 -18.20
CA PRO A 114 17.25 -21.18 -18.86
C PRO A 114 17.15 -20.86 -20.37
N GLU A 115 16.04 -21.21 -21.01
CA GLU A 115 15.76 -20.95 -22.42
C GLU A 115 15.23 -19.53 -22.67
N ALA A 116 14.89 -18.78 -21.62
CA ALA A 116 14.30 -17.43 -21.70
C ALA A 116 15.13 -16.44 -22.54
N GLY A 117 16.45 -16.54 -22.52
CA GLY A 117 17.32 -15.64 -23.28
C GLY A 117 17.22 -15.82 -24.81
N GLU A 118 17.00 -17.04 -25.29
CA GLU A 118 16.75 -17.29 -26.72
C GLU A 118 15.34 -16.85 -27.12
N ASP A 119 14.34 -17.11 -26.28
CA ASP A 119 12.97 -16.62 -26.52
C ASP A 119 12.90 -15.09 -26.55
N TYR A 120 13.67 -14.43 -25.68
CA TYR A 120 13.81 -12.99 -25.64
C TYR A 120 14.43 -12.43 -26.94
N TYR A 121 15.53 -13.05 -27.38
CA TYR A 121 16.15 -12.70 -28.67
C TYR A 121 15.19 -12.88 -29.84
N GLU A 122 14.44 -13.98 -29.90
CA GLU A 122 13.51 -14.22 -31.00
C GLU A 122 12.34 -13.21 -31.04
N LEU A 123 11.87 -12.72 -29.88
CA LEU A 123 10.93 -11.60 -29.83
C LEU A 123 11.56 -10.34 -30.45
N LEU A 124 12.72 -9.90 -29.95
CA LEU A 124 13.39 -8.68 -30.41
C LEU A 124 13.76 -8.73 -31.90
N LYS A 125 14.29 -9.88 -32.34
CA LYS A 125 14.52 -10.16 -33.75
C LYS A 125 13.25 -10.00 -34.58
N SER A 126 12.14 -10.59 -34.13
CA SER A 126 10.88 -10.52 -34.87
C SER A 126 10.34 -9.10 -34.98
N ILE A 127 10.55 -8.25 -33.96
CA ILE A 127 10.25 -6.82 -34.03
C ILE A 127 11.16 -6.19 -35.10
N LYS A 128 12.47 -6.38 -34.99
CA LYS A 128 13.45 -5.78 -35.91
C LYS A 128 13.23 -6.16 -37.38
N GLU A 129 12.98 -7.42 -37.67
CA GLU A 129 12.66 -7.89 -39.03
C GLU A 129 11.38 -7.26 -39.58
N THR A 130 10.41 -6.95 -38.71
CA THR A 130 9.13 -6.36 -39.11
C THR A 130 9.25 -4.85 -39.35
N VAL A 131 9.97 -4.12 -38.49
CA VAL A 131 10.11 -2.66 -38.57
C VAL A 131 11.22 -2.21 -39.52
N GLY A 132 12.21 -3.06 -39.79
CA GLY A 132 13.36 -2.72 -40.62
C GLY A 132 14.12 -1.51 -40.09
N ASP A 133 14.37 -0.53 -40.96
CA ASP A 133 15.05 0.72 -40.62
C ASP A 133 14.09 1.83 -40.17
N LYS A 134 12.78 1.54 -40.04
CA LYS A 134 11.79 2.53 -39.63
C LYS A 134 11.94 2.92 -38.16
N TYR A 135 12.23 1.95 -37.31
CA TYR A 135 12.35 2.10 -35.86
C TYR A 135 13.63 1.43 -35.37
N THR A 136 14.27 2.02 -34.36
CA THR A 136 15.35 1.34 -33.65
C THR A 136 14.77 0.28 -32.71
N VAL A 137 15.50 -0.83 -32.54
CA VAL A 137 15.22 -1.90 -31.60
C VAL A 137 16.48 -2.12 -30.77
N SER A 138 16.41 -1.76 -29.50
CA SER A 138 17.47 -1.97 -28.52
C SER A 138 17.00 -2.81 -27.34
N PHE A 139 17.93 -3.14 -26.47
CA PHE A 139 17.65 -3.76 -25.19
C PHE A 139 18.71 -3.37 -24.16
N ALA A 140 18.35 -3.43 -22.89
CA ALA A 140 19.28 -3.28 -21.80
C ALA A 140 19.88 -4.63 -21.38
N ALA A 141 21.18 -4.62 -21.05
CA ALA A 141 21.94 -5.81 -20.69
C ALA A 141 22.76 -5.58 -19.41
N PRO A 142 22.83 -6.58 -18.50
CA PRO A 142 23.57 -6.45 -17.24
C PRO A 142 25.08 -6.58 -17.43
N ALA A 143 25.87 -5.79 -16.70
CA ALA A 143 27.32 -5.93 -16.69
C ALA A 143 27.81 -7.22 -16.02
N SER A 144 27.04 -7.77 -15.06
CA SER A 144 27.36 -9.01 -14.37
C SER A 144 27.31 -10.22 -15.30
N TYR A 145 28.41 -10.98 -15.37
CA TYR A 145 28.46 -12.26 -16.10
C TYR A 145 27.37 -13.23 -15.63
N TRP A 146 27.04 -13.21 -14.33
CA TRP A 146 26.08 -14.15 -13.75
C TRP A 146 24.71 -14.06 -14.42
N TYR A 147 24.27 -12.85 -14.75
CA TYR A 147 23.01 -12.57 -15.44
C TYR A 147 23.18 -12.51 -16.96
N LEU A 148 24.30 -11.95 -17.46
CA LEU A 148 24.54 -11.81 -18.90
C LEU A 148 24.66 -13.16 -19.64
N LYS A 149 25.13 -14.22 -18.96
CA LYS A 149 25.40 -15.53 -19.58
C LYS A 149 24.18 -16.18 -20.26
N ALA A 150 22.96 -15.80 -19.87
CA ALA A 150 21.71 -16.29 -20.47
C ALA A 150 21.38 -15.61 -21.81
N PHE A 151 21.90 -14.41 -22.04
CA PHE A 151 21.63 -13.64 -23.26
C PHE A 151 22.48 -14.17 -24.43
N PRO A 152 21.89 -14.49 -25.60
CA PRO A 152 22.64 -14.80 -26.81
C PRO A 152 23.21 -13.51 -27.45
N VAL A 153 24.01 -12.76 -26.68
CA VAL A 153 24.47 -11.40 -27.00
C VAL A 153 25.13 -11.27 -28.37
N LYS A 154 25.81 -12.31 -28.85
CA LYS A 154 26.37 -12.31 -30.19
C LYS A 154 25.29 -12.16 -31.27
N LYS A 155 24.21 -12.95 -31.18
CA LYS A 155 23.10 -12.86 -32.14
C LYS A 155 22.39 -11.52 -32.02
N MET A 156 22.13 -11.09 -30.78
CA MET A 156 21.48 -9.81 -30.50
C MET A 156 22.30 -8.62 -31.05
N GLY A 157 23.62 -8.60 -30.84
CA GLY A 157 24.49 -7.54 -31.35
C GLY A 157 24.70 -7.56 -32.87
N GLU A 158 24.46 -8.70 -33.54
CA GLU A 158 24.46 -8.82 -35.00
C GLU A 158 23.16 -8.31 -35.63
N GLU A 159 22.01 -8.54 -34.96
CA GLU A 159 20.68 -8.31 -35.56
C GLU A 159 19.98 -7.02 -35.08
N LEU A 160 20.27 -6.53 -33.87
CA LEU A 160 19.61 -5.37 -33.26
C LEU A 160 20.40 -4.07 -33.45
N ASP A 161 19.79 -2.91 -33.13
CA ASP A 161 20.38 -1.60 -33.44
C ASP A 161 21.49 -1.20 -32.48
N TYR A 162 21.28 -1.33 -31.18
CA TYR A 162 22.27 -1.11 -30.14
C TYR A 162 21.88 -1.80 -28.82
N ILE A 163 22.83 -1.87 -27.90
CA ILE A 163 22.70 -2.45 -26.56
C ILE A 163 22.94 -1.35 -25.55
N ILE A 164 21.98 -1.11 -24.66
CA ILE A 164 22.19 -0.31 -23.46
C ILE A 164 22.90 -1.21 -22.44
N TYR A 165 24.19 -1.00 -22.22
CA TYR A 165 24.97 -1.87 -21.33
C TYR A 165 25.11 -1.22 -19.95
N MET A 166 24.37 -1.77 -18.98
CA MET A 166 24.23 -1.23 -17.63
C MET A 166 25.49 -1.49 -16.81
N THR A 167 26.55 -0.71 -17.10
CA THR A 167 27.87 -0.78 -16.46
C THR A 167 27.95 0.02 -15.17
N TYR A 168 26.87 -0.04 -14.41
CA TYR A 168 26.66 0.52 -13.09
C TYR A 168 26.01 -0.53 -12.20
N ASP A 169 25.80 -0.21 -10.92
CA ASP A 169 25.30 -1.17 -9.92
C ASP A 169 26.17 -2.42 -9.83
N LEU A 170 27.48 -2.24 -10.04
CA LEU A 170 28.47 -3.32 -9.89
C LEU A 170 28.56 -3.80 -8.44
N HIS A 171 28.25 -2.90 -7.50
CA HIS A 171 28.26 -3.12 -6.06
C HIS A 171 27.11 -2.38 -5.39
N GLY A 172 26.60 -2.93 -4.29
CA GLY A 172 25.50 -2.33 -3.54
C GLY A 172 25.21 -3.09 -2.25
N GLN A 173 24.16 -2.68 -1.54
CA GLN A 173 23.79 -3.26 -0.24
C GLN A 173 23.59 -4.79 -0.30
N TRP A 174 23.10 -5.29 -1.45
CA TRP A 174 22.89 -6.70 -1.73
C TRP A 174 24.15 -7.56 -1.67
N ASP A 175 25.35 -6.97 -1.68
CA ASP A 175 26.60 -7.71 -1.56
C ASP A 175 26.81 -8.28 -0.15
N TYR A 176 26.11 -7.76 0.86
CA TYR A 176 26.27 -8.18 2.24
C TYR A 176 26.13 -9.71 2.39
N GLY A 177 27.10 -10.35 3.05
CA GLY A 177 27.09 -11.79 3.30
C GLY A 177 27.44 -12.65 2.08
N ASN A 178 27.69 -12.07 0.90
CA ASN A 178 28.06 -12.82 -0.30
C ASN A 178 29.58 -12.81 -0.53
N GLN A 179 30.24 -13.95 -0.29
CA GLN A 179 31.68 -14.09 -0.47
C GLN A 179 32.17 -14.00 -1.94
N TRP A 180 31.24 -14.01 -2.91
CA TRP A 180 31.55 -14.08 -4.33
C TRP A 180 31.46 -12.73 -5.05
N THR A 181 30.93 -11.69 -4.39
CA THR A 181 30.70 -10.37 -5.02
C THR A 181 31.99 -9.59 -5.16
N SER A 182 32.89 -9.70 -4.18
CA SER A 182 34.08 -8.87 -4.10
C SER A 182 35.33 -9.70 -3.79
N PRO A 183 36.31 -9.76 -4.69
CA PRO A 183 37.60 -10.37 -4.40
C PRO A 183 38.23 -9.76 -3.14
N GLY A 184 38.69 -10.62 -2.23
CA GLY A 184 39.31 -10.18 -0.96
C GLY A 184 38.33 -9.79 0.13
N CYS A 185 37.01 -9.83 -0.10
CA CYS A 185 35.99 -9.52 0.89
C CYS A 185 35.10 -10.75 1.22
N PRO A 186 35.51 -11.64 2.15
CA PRO A 186 34.76 -12.87 2.44
C PRO A 186 33.35 -12.65 2.96
N THR A 187 33.08 -11.49 3.56
CA THR A 187 31.77 -11.10 4.09
C THR A 187 30.94 -10.30 3.10
N GLY A 188 31.46 -10.01 1.90
CA GLY A 188 30.79 -9.26 0.84
C GLY A 188 30.51 -7.77 1.14
N ASN A 189 30.58 -7.35 2.39
CA ASN A 189 30.20 -6.02 2.84
C ASN A 189 31.34 -4.99 2.83
N CYS A 190 32.26 -5.06 1.87
CA CYS A 190 33.35 -4.10 1.76
C CYS A 190 32.93 -2.88 0.94
N LEU A 191 33.51 -1.71 1.24
CA LEU A 191 33.24 -0.49 0.49
C LEU A 191 33.81 -0.61 -0.93
N ARG A 192 32.92 -0.63 -1.92
CA ARG A 192 33.23 -0.80 -3.34
C ARG A 192 32.40 0.16 -4.16
N SER A 193 32.99 0.71 -5.22
CA SER A 193 32.28 1.65 -6.10
C SER A 193 31.38 0.88 -7.06
N HIS A 194 30.10 1.25 -7.12
CA HIS A 194 29.16 0.68 -8.09
C HIS A 194 29.45 1.07 -9.55
N VAL A 195 30.36 2.03 -9.76
CA VAL A 195 30.77 2.58 -11.06
C VAL A 195 32.29 2.50 -11.25
N ASN A 196 32.92 1.48 -10.66
CA ASN A 196 34.35 1.21 -10.74
C ASN A 196 34.81 1.05 -12.22
N GLU A 197 35.72 1.92 -12.67
CA GLU A 197 36.21 1.93 -14.06
C GLU A 197 36.84 0.62 -14.49
N THR A 198 37.63 -0.01 -13.62
CA THR A 198 38.34 -1.23 -13.98
C THR A 198 37.35 -2.36 -14.25
N GLU A 199 36.31 -2.46 -13.43
CA GLU A 199 35.25 -3.45 -13.57
C GLU A 199 34.33 -3.14 -14.76
N THR A 200 34.04 -1.85 -15.00
CA THR A 200 33.37 -1.42 -16.25
C THR A 200 34.17 -1.88 -17.48
N MET A 201 35.49 -1.68 -17.50
CA MET A 201 36.33 -2.10 -18.63
C MET A 201 36.40 -3.63 -18.79
N ASP A 202 36.36 -4.38 -17.68
CA ASP A 202 36.27 -5.84 -17.71
C ASP A 202 34.92 -6.32 -18.29
N ALA A 203 33.81 -5.66 -17.93
CA ALA A 203 32.50 -5.92 -18.53
C ALA A 203 32.48 -5.62 -20.03
N LEU A 204 33.05 -4.48 -20.45
CA LEU A 204 33.17 -4.11 -21.86
C LEU A 204 34.04 -5.11 -22.65
N ALA A 205 35.12 -5.61 -22.05
CA ALA A 205 35.92 -6.68 -22.62
C ALA A 205 35.14 -8.01 -22.71
N MET A 206 34.26 -8.29 -21.76
CA MET A 206 33.44 -9.50 -21.74
C MET A 206 32.47 -9.53 -22.93
N ILE A 207 31.66 -8.49 -23.10
CA ILE A 207 30.62 -8.45 -24.15
C ILE A 207 31.22 -8.40 -25.55
N THR A 208 32.33 -7.66 -25.74
CA THR A 208 33.02 -7.59 -27.04
C THR A 208 33.72 -8.90 -27.40
N LYS A 209 34.33 -9.60 -26.43
CA LYS A 209 34.91 -10.95 -26.66
C LYS A 209 33.85 -12.02 -26.90
N ALA A 210 32.62 -11.81 -26.42
CA ALA A 210 31.48 -12.66 -26.76
C ALA A 210 31.03 -12.50 -28.23
N GLY A 211 31.52 -11.47 -28.93
CA GLY A 211 31.31 -11.26 -30.36
C GLY A 211 30.45 -10.06 -30.71
N VAL A 212 30.06 -9.24 -29.73
CA VAL A 212 29.31 -7.99 -29.98
C VAL A 212 30.24 -6.93 -30.57
N PRO A 213 29.89 -6.29 -31.70
CA PRO A 213 30.63 -5.15 -32.21
C PRO A 213 30.65 -3.99 -31.21
N SER A 214 31.80 -3.38 -30.94
CA SER A 214 31.89 -2.29 -29.96
C SER A 214 30.99 -1.11 -30.32
N ASN A 215 30.87 -0.78 -31.61
CA ASN A 215 30.02 0.30 -32.11
C ASN A 215 28.51 0.00 -32.05
N LYS A 216 28.11 -1.10 -31.39
CA LYS A 216 26.73 -1.44 -31.03
C LYS A 216 26.47 -1.32 -29.53
N VAL A 217 27.48 -1.07 -28.71
CA VAL A 217 27.37 -1.01 -27.25
C VAL A 217 27.37 0.44 -26.79
N VAL A 218 26.27 0.86 -26.16
CA VAL A 218 26.11 2.13 -25.47
C VAL A 218 26.42 1.90 -23.99
N VAL A 219 27.42 2.58 -23.46
CA VAL A 219 27.98 2.29 -22.12
C VAL A 219 27.26 3.11 -21.05
N GLY A 220 26.81 2.46 -19.97
CA GLY A 220 26.10 3.14 -18.88
C GLY A 220 27.00 4.02 -18.00
N VAL A 221 26.56 5.25 -17.77
CA VAL A 221 26.99 6.16 -16.70
C VAL A 221 25.78 6.51 -15.83
N THR A 222 26.01 7.04 -14.63
CA THR A 222 24.92 7.27 -13.67
C THR A 222 24.86 8.69 -13.14
N SER A 223 23.63 9.14 -12.89
CA SER A 223 23.31 10.37 -12.17
C SER A 223 22.92 10.11 -10.71
N TYR A 224 23.36 8.99 -10.16
CA TYR A 224 23.19 8.62 -8.76
C TYR A 224 24.43 7.89 -8.26
N GLY A 225 24.55 7.79 -6.94
CA GLY A 225 25.51 6.96 -6.25
C GLY A 225 24.85 5.82 -5.46
N ARG A 226 25.58 4.71 -5.32
CA ARG A 226 25.27 3.70 -4.29
C ARG A 226 25.99 4.08 -3.00
N SER A 227 25.22 4.15 -1.92
CA SER A 227 25.70 4.57 -0.59
C SER A 227 25.74 3.42 0.40
N PHE A 228 26.57 3.57 1.43
CA PHE A 228 26.80 2.60 2.48
C PHE A 228 26.97 3.28 3.83
N LYS A 229 26.38 2.69 4.87
CA LYS A 229 26.71 3.02 6.26
C LYS A 229 27.99 2.30 6.67
N MET A 230 29.09 3.03 6.80
CA MET A 230 30.36 2.49 7.28
C MET A 230 30.21 1.95 8.71
N ALA A 231 30.78 0.77 8.96
CA ALA A 231 30.76 0.13 10.28
C ALA A 231 31.60 0.89 11.32
N SER A 232 32.55 1.72 10.88
CA SER A 232 33.37 2.55 11.75
C SER A 232 33.73 3.85 11.05
N ALA A 233 33.51 4.97 11.73
CA ALA A 233 33.95 6.29 11.26
C ALA A 233 35.46 6.29 10.99
N GLY A 234 35.85 6.94 9.89
CA GLY A 234 37.24 7.03 9.44
C GLY A 234 37.85 5.75 8.84
N CYS A 235 37.11 4.64 8.78
CA CYS A 235 37.48 3.48 7.95
C CYS A 235 36.78 3.62 6.60
N ASP A 236 37.39 4.35 5.68
CA ASP A 236 36.80 4.74 4.38
C ASP A 236 37.53 4.14 3.16
N GLY A 237 38.40 3.15 3.43
CA GLY A 237 39.17 2.44 2.42
C GLY A 237 38.46 1.20 1.86
N PRO A 238 38.99 0.59 0.80
CA PRO A 238 38.36 -0.54 0.12
C PRO A 238 38.18 -1.78 1.02
N GLU A 239 39.01 -1.97 2.05
CA GLU A 239 38.90 -3.13 2.95
C GLU A 239 38.02 -2.82 4.19
N CYS A 240 37.50 -1.60 4.27
CA CYS A 240 36.54 -1.22 5.30
C CYS A 240 35.14 -1.72 4.94
N THR A 241 34.33 -1.93 5.98
CA THR A 241 33.06 -2.62 5.84
C THR A 241 31.86 -1.71 6.10
N PHE A 242 30.71 -2.07 5.51
CA PHE A 242 29.42 -1.43 5.77
C PHE A 242 28.46 -2.32 6.58
N THR A 243 27.40 -1.72 7.14
CA THR A 243 26.38 -2.39 7.98
C THR A 243 25.07 -2.68 7.23
N GLY A 244 24.07 -3.21 7.93
CA GLY A 244 22.78 -3.62 7.35
C GLY A 244 22.71 -5.12 7.01
N SER A 245 21.83 -5.45 6.07
CA SER A 245 21.61 -6.80 5.55
C SER A 245 21.52 -6.76 4.01
N PRO A 246 21.43 -7.90 3.28
CA PRO A 246 21.31 -7.88 1.82
C PRO A 246 20.08 -7.14 1.30
N THR A 247 19.03 -6.99 2.12
CA THR A 247 17.76 -6.39 1.72
C THR A 247 17.43 -5.09 2.47
N ILE A 248 18.23 -4.71 3.47
CA ILE A 248 18.02 -3.51 4.29
C ILE A 248 19.33 -2.75 4.38
N SER A 249 19.36 -1.53 3.86
CA SER A 249 20.49 -0.62 4.01
C SER A 249 20.35 0.24 5.25
N ASP A 250 21.43 0.33 6.03
CA ASP A 250 21.53 1.28 7.15
C ASP A 250 22.04 2.66 6.68
N ALA A 251 22.36 2.82 5.39
CA ALA A 251 22.87 4.07 4.85
C ALA A 251 21.81 5.18 4.90
N PHE A 252 22.27 6.41 5.04
CA PHE A 252 21.41 7.59 4.92
C PHE A 252 20.67 7.58 3.58
N HIS A 253 19.35 7.82 3.63
CA HIS A 253 18.52 7.99 2.45
C HIS A 253 18.43 9.48 2.11
N GLY A 254 18.51 9.82 0.83
CA GLY A 254 18.28 11.18 0.37
C GLY A 254 16.82 11.59 0.58
N ARG A 255 16.57 12.89 0.78
CA ARG A 255 15.22 13.43 1.04
C ARG A 255 14.23 13.20 -0.09
N CYS A 256 14.70 13.01 -1.31
CA CYS A 256 13.90 12.84 -2.51
C CYS A 256 13.99 11.45 -3.11
N THR A 257 15.16 10.79 -3.10
CA THR A 257 15.23 9.37 -3.48
C THR A 257 14.60 8.45 -2.43
N ASN A 258 14.59 8.89 -1.17
CA ASN A 258 13.97 8.23 -0.03
C ASN A 258 14.30 6.73 0.11
N THR A 259 15.49 6.33 -0.33
CA THR A 259 15.93 4.93 -0.38
C THR A 259 17.33 4.81 0.21
N GLY A 260 17.47 4.07 1.32
CA GLY A 260 18.79 3.80 1.89
C GLY A 260 19.66 3.02 0.91
N GLY A 261 20.91 3.46 0.72
CA GLY A 261 21.84 2.84 -0.23
C GLY A 261 21.76 3.38 -1.66
N TYR A 262 20.92 4.39 -1.91
CA TYR A 262 20.74 5.03 -3.21
C TYR A 262 20.48 6.54 -3.06
N ILE A 263 21.35 7.37 -3.62
CA ILE A 263 21.26 8.83 -3.47
C ILE A 263 21.56 9.51 -4.81
N SER A 264 20.73 10.47 -5.20
CA SER A 264 20.84 11.17 -6.51
C SER A 264 22.06 12.09 -6.54
N ASN A 265 22.54 12.42 -7.74
CA ASN A 265 23.57 13.44 -7.91
C ASN A 265 23.09 14.82 -7.42
N ALA A 266 21.79 15.12 -7.56
CA ALA A 266 21.19 16.33 -7.00
C ALA A 266 21.40 16.43 -5.47
N GLU A 267 21.06 15.37 -4.74
CA GLU A 267 21.21 15.30 -3.28
C GLU A 267 22.68 15.25 -2.85
N ILE A 268 23.53 14.52 -3.58
CA ILE A 268 24.98 14.54 -3.35
C ILE A 268 25.54 15.96 -3.55
N GLY A 269 25.06 16.67 -4.59
CA GLY A 269 25.41 18.05 -4.89
C GLY A 269 25.05 18.99 -3.74
N GLU A 270 23.84 18.85 -3.18
CA GLU A 270 23.38 19.59 -1.99
C GLU A 270 24.29 19.34 -0.77
N ILE A 271 24.65 18.09 -0.49
CA ILE A 271 25.58 17.75 0.61
C ILE A 271 26.95 18.41 0.38
N VAL A 272 27.48 18.32 -0.84
CA VAL A 272 28.78 18.94 -1.18
C VAL A 272 28.71 20.46 -1.07
N ALA A 273 27.63 21.08 -1.54
CA ALA A 273 27.43 22.53 -1.52
C ALA A 273 27.30 23.07 -0.09
N SER A 274 26.70 22.31 0.83
CA SER A 274 26.61 22.68 2.24
C SER A 274 27.98 22.74 2.95
N GLY A 275 29.00 22.08 2.39
CA GLY A 275 30.31 21.92 3.04
C GLY A 275 30.32 20.94 4.23
N ASN A 276 29.17 20.35 4.59
CA ASN A 276 29.02 19.44 5.72
C ASN A 276 29.38 18.00 5.34
N TYR A 277 30.60 17.79 4.86
CA TYR A 277 31.13 16.45 4.57
C TYR A 277 32.52 16.26 5.17
N ASN A 278 32.84 15.02 5.53
CA ASN A 278 34.11 14.67 6.14
C ASN A 278 35.26 14.63 5.12
N LYS A 279 35.00 14.04 3.94
CA LYS A 279 36.03 13.81 2.92
C LYS A 279 35.42 13.61 1.54
N LYS A 280 36.05 14.17 0.50
CA LYS A 280 35.74 13.94 -0.92
C LYS A 280 37.03 13.64 -1.70
N TRP A 281 37.03 12.60 -2.52
CA TRP A 281 38.19 12.23 -3.35
C TRP A 281 37.77 11.34 -4.53
N THR A 282 38.66 11.16 -5.51
CA THR A 282 38.46 10.25 -6.64
C THR A 282 39.25 8.96 -6.45
N ALA A 283 38.64 7.81 -6.70
CA ALA A 283 39.33 6.52 -6.76
C ALA A 283 38.63 5.55 -7.72
N ALA A 284 39.40 4.70 -8.41
CA ALA A 284 38.89 3.72 -9.37
C ALA A 284 37.96 4.33 -10.45
N GLY A 285 38.23 5.58 -10.87
CA GLY A 285 37.41 6.32 -11.83
C GLY A 285 36.01 6.69 -11.31
N SER A 286 35.85 6.83 -9.99
CA SER A 286 34.61 7.27 -9.35
C SER A 286 34.92 8.42 -8.39
N ASP A 287 33.95 9.30 -8.17
CA ASP A 287 33.95 10.19 -7.01
C ASP A 287 33.50 9.42 -5.77
N ILE A 288 34.14 9.69 -4.65
CA ILE A 288 33.77 9.16 -3.35
C ILE A 288 33.58 10.32 -2.38
N LEU A 289 32.47 10.29 -1.65
CA LEU A 289 32.12 11.25 -0.62
C LEU A 289 31.86 10.51 0.70
N VAL A 290 32.39 11.04 1.78
CA VAL A 290 32.07 10.64 3.15
C VAL A 290 31.46 11.82 3.89
N PHE A 291 30.29 11.63 4.48
CA PHE A 291 29.55 12.63 5.25
C PHE A 291 28.91 12.00 6.50
N ASN A 292 28.43 12.82 7.44
CA ASN A 292 27.85 12.37 8.72
C ASN A 292 28.71 11.30 9.44
N ASP A 293 30.04 11.46 9.35
CA ASP A 293 31.11 10.58 9.87
C ASP A 293 31.15 9.14 9.33
N THR A 294 30.04 8.63 8.82
CA THR A 294 29.78 7.20 8.57
C THR A 294 29.04 6.92 7.28
N GLU A 295 28.56 7.93 6.57
CA GLU A 295 27.92 7.73 5.26
C GLU A 295 29.00 7.79 4.19
N TRP A 296 29.05 6.77 3.34
CA TRP A 296 29.99 6.67 2.23
C TRP A 296 29.20 6.49 0.95
N VAL A 297 29.52 7.24 -0.10
CA VAL A 297 28.88 7.09 -1.41
C VAL A 297 29.94 7.14 -2.50
N ALA A 298 29.81 6.26 -3.49
CA ALA A 298 30.51 6.35 -4.75
C ALA A 298 29.55 6.72 -5.87
N TYR A 299 29.93 7.69 -6.70
CA TYR A 299 29.10 8.27 -7.75
C TYR A 299 29.96 8.80 -8.92
N MET A 300 29.31 9.34 -9.95
CA MET A 300 29.96 10.04 -11.06
C MET A 300 29.48 11.48 -11.12
N ASN A 301 30.38 12.45 -10.95
CA ASN A 301 30.10 13.83 -11.34
C ASN A 301 30.27 14.03 -12.87
N ASP A 302 29.90 15.21 -13.39
CA ASP A 302 29.97 15.50 -14.83
C ASP A 302 31.37 15.41 -15.43
N SER A 303 32.41 15.75 -14.66
CA SER A 303 33.80 15.59 -15.10
C SER A 303 34.17 14.12 -15.28
N ILE A 304 33.77 13.24 -14.35
CA ILE A 304 34.01 11.79 -14.48
C ILE A 304 33.22 11.23 -15.65
N LYS A 305 31.96 11.66 -15.86
CA LYS A 305 31.16 11.26 -17.03
C LYS A 305 31.84 11.65 -18.34
N SER A 306 32.33 12.90 -18.44
CA SER A 306 33.08 13.38 -19.61
C SER A 306 34.36 12.56 -19.86
N ASP A 307 35.14 12.24 -18.82
CA ASP A 307 36.32 11.40 -18.94
C ASP A 307 35.96 9.98 -19.45
N ARG A 308 34.82 9.43 -18.98
CA ARG A 308 34.31 8.14 -19.44
C ARG A 308 33.87 8.18 -20.90
N GLU A 309 33.20 9.24 -21.34
CA GLU A 309 32.81 9.42 -22.74
C GLU A 309 34.01 9.41 -23.68
N GLU A 310 35.06 10.15 -23.35
CA GLU A 310 36.31 10.15 -24.12
C GLU A 310 36.96 8.77 -24.14
N LEU A 311 37.00 8.10 -22.99
CA LEU A 311 37.54 6.75 -22.86
C LEU A 311 36.77 5.77 -23.78
N TYR A 312 35.45 5.75 -23.70
CA TYR A 312 34.61 4.82 -24.47
C TYR A 312 34.66 5.11 -25.97
N ALA A 313 34.70 6.39 -26.35
CA ALA A 313 34.91 6.80 -27.74
C ALA A 313 36.26 6.29 -28.28
N SER A 314 37.33 6.29 -27.47
CA SER A 314 38.65 5.79 -27.87
C SER A 314 38.66 4.28 -28.20
N TYR A 315 37.72 3.52 -27.63
CA TYR A 315 37.50 2.11 -27.92
C TYR A 315 36.43 1.85 -28.99
N ASN A 316 35.94 2.91 -29.66
CA ASN A 316 34.92 2.83 -30.70
C ASN A 316 33.62 2.18 -30.19
N PHE A 317 33.23 2.50 -28.95
CA PHE A 317 31.88 2.24 -28.44
C PHE A 317 30.86 3.20 -29.05
N ALA A 318 29.58 2.83 -29.05
CA ALA A 318 28.53 3.58 -29.74
C ALA A 318 28.23 4.94 -29.09
N GLY A 319 28.46 5.06 -27.78
CA GLY A 319 28.20 6.24 -26.97
C GLY A 319 27.98 5.87 -25.51
N THR A 320 27.36 6.77 -24.76
CA THR A 320 26.95 6.59 -23.36
C THR A 320 25.44 6.66 -23.18
N THR A 321 24.94 6.04 -22.11
CA THR A 321 23.58 6.28 -21.58
C THR A 321 23.71 6.82 -20.17
N ASP A 322 22.88 7.79 -19.79
CA ASP A 322 22.86 8.33 -18.43
C ASP A 322 21.60 7.84 -17.70
N TRP A 323 21.79 7.03 -16.66
CA TRP A 323 20.71 6.60 -15.77
C TRP A 323 20.75 7.40 -14.46
N ALA A 324 19.83 8.32 -14.21
CA ALA A 324 18.84 8.87 -15.14
C ALA A 324 18.86 10.40 -15.11
N VAL A 325 18.43 11.03 -16.20
CA VAL A 325 18.47 12.49 -16.38
C VAL A 325 17.78 13.25 -15.26
N ASP A 326 16.71 12.68 -14.69
CA ASP A 326 16.01 13.26 -13.56
C ASP A 326 16.87 13.35 -12.30
N LEU A 327 17.92 12.54 -12.15
CA LEU A 327 18.75 12.46 -10.94
C LEU A 327 19.90 13.48 -10.86
N LEU A 328 20.09 14.28 -11.90
CA LEU A 328 21.24 15.16 -12.07
C LEU A 328 21.28 16.33 -11.09
N GLU A 329 20.20 17.09 -11.00
CA GLU A 329 20.11 18.33 -10.25
C GLU A 329 18.68 18.59 -9.79
N PHE A 330 18.51 19.44 -8.77
CA PHE A 330 17.18 19.90 -8.39
C PHE A 330 16.65 20.90 -9.42
N VAL A 331 15.38 20.76 -9.79
CA VAL A 331 14.72 21.69 -10.71
C VAL A 331 13.60 22.48 -10.03
N ASP A 332 13.68 23.80 -10.10
CA ASP A 332 12.64 24.69 -9.56
C ASP A 332 11.37 24.64 -10.43
N GLY A 333 10.23 24.35 -9.79
CA GLY A 333 8.94 24.14 -10.44
C GLY A 333 8.26 25.38 -11.06
N SER A 334 8.96 26.52 -11.20
CA SER A 334 8.44 27.71 -11.87
C SER A 334 9.05 27.86 -13.27
N GLY A 335 8.28 27.50 -14.30
CA GLY A 335 8.64 27.84 -15.67
C GLY A 335 8.86 29.34 -15.83
N GLY A 336 10.00 29.72 -16.41
CA GLY A 336 10.31 31.10 -16.79
C GLY A 336 11.81 31.32 -17.06
N ASP A 337 12.17 31.19 -18.33
CA ASP A 337 13.21 31.87 -19.12
C ASP A 337 14.53 32.36 -18.46
N ASP A 338 15.62 32.06 -19.18
CA ASP A 338 17.01 32.56 -19.08
C ASP A 338 18.01 31.81 -18.16
N ALA A 339 18.32 30.57 -18.52
CA ALA A 339 19.64 29.99 -18.20
C ALA A 339 20.70 30.53 -19.19
N GLY A 340 21.15 31.76 -18.95
CA GLY A 340 22.26 32.37 -19.69
C GLY A 340 23.61 32.08 -19.04
N ASP A 341 24.50 31.44 -19.81
CA ASP A 341 25.98 31.51 -19.78
C ASP A 341 26.67 31.59 -18.39
N TYR A 342 27.27 30.47 -17.94
CA TYR A 342 28.22 30.45 -16.82
C TYR A 342 29.65 30.71 -17.30
N PRO A 343 30.36 31.73 -16.75
CA PRO A 343 31.81 31.77 -16.74
C PRO A 343 32.36 31.07 -15.49
N ASP A 344 33.28 30.13 -15.71
CA ASP A 344 34.05 29.39 -14.71
C ASP A 344 35.05 30.29 -13.94
N ASP A 345 34.62 30.90 -12.83
CA ASP A 345 35.50 31.32 -11.71
C ASP A 345 34.81 32.22 -10.67
N TYR A 346 33.91 31.69 -9.84
CA TYR A 346 33.45 32.37 -8.63
C TYR A 346 33.31 31.41 -7.43
N GLU A 347 34.20 31.57 -6.43
CA GLU A 347 34.00 31.02 -5.09
C GLU A 347 32.87 31.79 -4.39
N TYR A 348 31.80 31.11 -4.00
CA TYR A 348 30.68 31.71 -3.26
C TYR A 348 31.09 32.01 -1.81
N PRO A 349 30.89 33.24 -1.30
CA PRO A 349 30.74 33.44 0.12
C PRO A 349 29.46 32.73 0.58
N ILE A 350 29.57 31.86 1.59
CA ILE A 350 28.43 31.18 2.21
C ILE A 350 27.49 32.26 2.79
N ASP A 351 26.31 32.37 2.18
CA ASP A 351 25.21 33.16 2.73
C ASP A 351 24.55 32.35 3.83
N ILE A 352 24.56 32.87 5.06
CA ILE A 352 23.90 32.22 6.20
C ILE A 352 22.38 32.47 6.21
N ASP A 353 21.87 33.29 5.27
CA ASP A 353 20.44 33.52 5.02
C ASP A 353 19.94 32.70 3.79
N PHE A 354 20.66 31.63 3.39
CA PHE A 354 20.41 30.87 2.14
C PHE A 354 19.01 30.25 2.02
N TYR A 355 18.37 29.90 3.14
CA TYR A 355 17.00 29.38 3.15
C TYR A 355 16.03 30.41 3.74
N SER A 356 14.91 30.62 3.05
CA SER A 356 13.81 31.44 3.60
C SER A 356 13.25 30.80 4.87
N ASN A 357 13.02 31.62 5.91
CA ASN A 357 12.34 31.17 7.12
C ASN A 357 10.95 30.58 6.80
N CYS A 358 10.63 29.45 7.42
CA CYS A 358 9.35 28.75 7.24
C CYS A 358 8.23 29.37 8.09
N ASP A 359 7.99 30.67 7.86
CA ASP A 359 7.09 31.52 8.66
C ASP A 359 5.63 31.50 8.19
N ALA A 360 5.32 30.83 7.06
CA ALA A 360 3.94 30.71 6.61
C ALA A 360 3.13 29.78 7.54
N THR A 361 1.80 29.91 7.48
CA THR A 361 0.87 29.12 8.27
C THR A 361 -0.17 28.49 7.36
N TYR A 362 -0.39 27.19 7.56
CA TYR A 362 -1.36 26.36 6.87
C TYR A 362 -2.12 25.59 7.96
N TYR A 363 -3.45 25.51 7.83
CA TYR A 363 -4.31 24.93 8.88
C TYR A 363 -4.89 23.58 8.45
N SER A 364 -4.80 23.25 7.16
CA SER A 364 -5.33 22.00 6.63
C SER A 364 -4.44 21.43 5.53
N LEU A 365 -4.59 20.12 5.28
CA LEU A 365 -3.93 19.45 4.17
C LEU A 365 -4.35 20.03 2.81
N GLY A 366 -5.59 20.52 2.70
CA GLY A 366 -6.08 21.21 1.49
C GLY A 366 -5.33 22.51 1.22
N ASP A 367 -4.99 23.28 2.27
CA ASP A 367 -4.20 24.50 2.11
C ASP A 367 -2.78 24.20 1.57
N LEU A 368 -2.20 23.06 1.99
CA LEU A 368 -0.91 22.59 1.49
C LEU A 368 -1.02 22.12 0.04
N GLU A 369 -2.03 21.31 -0.30
CA GLU A 369 -2.27 20.84 -1.67
C GLU A 369 -2.44 21.99 -2.67
N ASP A 370 -3.20 23.03 -2.30
CA ASP A 370 -3.46 24.23 -3.13
C ASP A 370 -2.24 25.13 -3.33
N ARG A 371 -1.23 24.97 -2.47
CA ARG A 371 -0.02 25.81 -2.43
C ARG A 371 1.27 25.03 -2.62
N LYS A 372 1.21 23.72 -2.88
CA LYS A 372 2.37 22.84 -2.93
C LYS A 372 3.47 23.32 -3.89
N ASP A 373 3.08 23.90 -5.03
CA ASP A 373 4.02 24.45 -6.03
C ASP A 373 4.65 25.79 -5.64
N LYS A 374 4.23 26.38 -4.51
CA LYS A 374 4.70 27.69 -4.01
C LYS A 374 5.38 27.59 -2.65
N ILE A 375 5.45 26.40 -2.07
CA ILE A 375 6.10 26.15 -0.79
C ILE A 375 7.58 25.86 -1.05
N PRO A 376 8.52 26.60 -0.43
CA PRO A 376 9.94 26.26 -0.51
C PRO A 376 10.19 24.83 -0.04
N ALA A 377 11.01 24.07 -0.77
CA ALA A 377 11.23 22.64 -0.49
C ALA A 377 11.69 22.39 0.95
N ASN A 378 12.56 23.25 1.49
CA ASN A 378 13.05 23.17 2.87
C ASN A 378 11.95 23.39 3.93
N CYS A 379 10.81 23.96 3.55
CA CYS A 379 9.70 24.25 4.46
C CYS A 379 8.54 23.27 4.36
N MET A 380 8.50 22.40 3.35
CA MET A 380 7.36 21.51 3.13
C MET A 380 7.11 20.60 4.34
N SER A 381 8.12 19.84 4.75
CA SER A 381 7.99 18.90 5.88
C SER A 381 7.65 19.62 7.19
N VAL A 382 8.17 20.84 7.40
CA VAL A 382 7.79 21.67 8.55
C VAL A 382 6.32 22.06 8.49
N TYR A 383 5.81 22.48 7.33
CA TYR A 383 4.41 22.87 7.20
C TYR A 383 3.45 21.68 7.28
N ILE A 384 3.85 20.50 6.77
CA ILE A 384 3.09 19.27 6.95
C ILE A 384 2.98 18.92 8.43
N ALA A 385 4.10 18.90 9.16
CA ALA A 385 4.09 18.60 10.60
C ALA A 385 3.25 19.62 11.39
N LYS A 386 3.29 20.91 11.01
CA LYS A 386 2.39 21.94 11.59
C LYS A 386 0.92 21.59 11.34
N VAL A 387 0.54 21.19 10.13
CA VAL A 387 -0.85 20.79 9.81
C VAL A 387 -1.27 19.53 10.59
N GLU A 388 -0.39 18.55 10.78
CA GLU A 388 -0.69 17.38 11.62
C GLU A 388 -0.93 17.77 13.08
N ALA A 389 -0.14 18.71 13.61
CA ALA A 389 -0.36 19.26 14.95
C ALA A 389 -1.68 20.05 15.05
N GLU A 390 -2.06 20.82 14.03
CA GLU A 390 -3.38 21.47 13.97
C GLU A 390 -4.52 20.44 13.94
N ILE A 391 -4.40 19.38 13.14
CA ILE A 391 -5.39 18.29 13.08
C ILE A 391 -5.62 17.66 14.46
N MET A 392 -4.53 17.39 15.19
CA MET A 392 -4.62 16.87 16.56
C MET A 392 -5.27 17.88 17.51
N ARG A 393 -4.90 19.16 17.40
CA ARG A 393 -5.43 20.23 18.26
C ARG A 393 -6.94 20.40 18.07
N ASP A 394 -7.37 20.56 16.82
CA ASP A 394 -8.79 20.72 16.47
C ASP A 394 -9.61 19.54 17.02
N ALA A 395 -9.12 18.31 16.83
CA ALA A 395 -9.80 17.13 17.34
C ALA A 395 -9.90 17.12 18.88
N LEU A 396 -8.84 17.47 19.61
CA LEU A 396 -8.87 17.52 21.07
C LEU A 396 -9.79 18.65 21.59
N GLU A 397 -9.85 19.79 20.90
CA GLU A 397 -10.77 20.88 21.23
C GLU A 397 -12.23 20.47 21.01
N THR A 398 -12.54 19.85 19.86
CA THR A 398 -13.88 19.31 19.58
C THR A 398 -14.29 18.25 20.62
N TYR A 399 -13.36 17.41 21.09
CA TYR A 399 -13.65 16.48 22.17
C TYR A 399 -14.09 17.21 23.44
N ASP A 400 -13.31 18.21 23.89
CA ASP A 400 -13.66 19.02 25.08
C ASP A 400 -15.05 19.67 24.93
N GLU A 401 -15.35 20.23 23.76
CA GLU A 401 -16.65 20.84 23.46
C GLU A 401 -17.81 19.83 23.57
N LEU A 402 -17.66 18.63 23.02
CA LEU A 402 -18.67 17.57 23.11
C LEU A 402 -18.90 17.15 24.56
N ILE A 403 -17.84 17.00 25.36
CA ILE A 403 -17.96 16.65 26.78
C ILE A 403 -18.68 17.75 27.56
N GLU A 404 -18.33 19.02 27.31
CA GLU A 404 -18.98 20.17 27.95
C GLU A 404 -20.46 20.30 27.55
N ASP A 405 -20.81 19.96 26.31
CA ASP A 405 -22.18 19.95 25.79
C ASP A 405 -22.99 18.70 26.18
N GLY A 406 -22.53 17.95 27.20
CA GLY A 406 -23.30 16.88 27.81
C GLY A 406 -23.39 15.60 26.97
N TYR A 407 -22.30 15.24 26.28
CA TYR A 407 -22.19 14.04 25.45
C TYR A 407 -22.76 12.77 26.09
N ASP A 408 -22.54 12.53 27.39
CA ASP A 408 -23.05 11.33 28.09
C ASP A 408 -24.56 11.19 27.97
N GLY A 409 -25.32 12.29 28.07
CA GLY A 409 -26.78 12.25 27.95
C GLY A 409 -27.25 12.00 26.51
N LYS A 410 -26.49 12.52 25.53
CA LYS A 410 -26.73 12.25 24.10
C LYS A 410 -26.43 10.79 23.77
N PHE A 411 -25.34 10.25 24.33
CA PHE A 411 -24.95 8.85 24.20
C PHE A 411 -25.95 7.91 24.87
N GLU A 412 -26.44 8.20 26.09
CA GLU A 412 -27.49 7.40 26.74
C GLU A 412 -28.76 7.30 25.88
N THR A 413 -29.12 8.39 25.20
CA THR A 413 -30.27 8.43 24.27
C THR A 413 -30.02 7.53 23.06
N PHE A 414 -28.81 7.58 22.52
CA PHE A 414 -28.36 6.72 21.43
C PHE A 414 -28.32 5.24 21.84
N GLU A 415 -27.76 4.92 23.01
CA GLU A 415 -27.66 3.55 23.55
C GLU A 415 -29.06 2.92 23.74
N ALA A 416 -29.97 3.64 24.39
CA ALA A 416 -31.33 3.16 24.61
C ALA A 416 -32.02 2.79 23.29
N TYR A 417 -31.72 3.55 22.25
CA TYR A 417 -32.24 3.36 20.92
C TYR A 417 -31.61 2.19 20.16
N VAL A 418 -30.28 1.99 20.29
CA VAL A 418 -29.62 0.79 19.76
C VAL A 418 -30.28 -0.46 20.36
N ARG A 419 -30.46 -0.48 21.69
CA ARG A 419 -31.10 -1.60 22.42
C ARG A 419 -32.53 -1.87 21.94
N GLU A 420 -33.31 -0.85 21.58
CA GLU A 420 -34.68 -1.02 21.05
C GLU A 420 -34.69 -1.73 19.70
N GLN A 421 -33.67 -1.53 18.87
CA GLN A 421 -33.64 -2.02 17.49
C GLN A 421 -33.05 -3.40 17.29
N VAL A 422 -32.13 -3.84 18.16
CA VAL A 422 -31.45 -5.14 18.02
C VAL A 422 -32.43 -6.30 17.74
N PRO A 423 -33.56 -6.46 18.47
CA PRO A 423 -34.52 -7.52 18.17
C PRO A 423 -35.13 -7.41 16.77
N ASP A 424 -35.49 -6.21 16.33
CA ASP A 424 -36.13 -5.97 15.04
C ASP A 424 -35.16 -6.21 13.88
N GLN A 425 -33.89 -5.84 14.05
CA GLN A 425 -32.84 -6.05 13.04
C GLN A 425 -32.46 -7.52 12.88
N ILE A 426 -32.36 -8.27 13.99
CA ILE A 426 -32.15 -9.73 13.93
C ILE A 426 -33.31 -10.39 13.17
N ASN A 427 -34.56 -10.02 13.49
CA ASN A 427 -35.73 -10.55 12.79
C ASN A 427 -35.75 -10.14 11.30
N ALA A 428 -35.36 -8.90 10.99
CA ALA A 428 -35.26 -8.41 9.60
C ALA A 428 -34.20 -9.17 8.80
N PHE A 429 -33.04 -9.48 9.38
CA PHE A 429 -32.04 -10.34 8.78
C PHE A 429 -32.60 -11.73 8.51
N MET A 430 -33.23 -12.36 9.50
CA MET A 430 -33.79 -13.71 9.33
C MET A 430 -34.91 -13.75 8.27
N ALA A 431 -35.64 -12.65 8.07
CA ALA A 431 -36.71 -12.54 7.09
C ALA A 431 -36.27 -12.01 5.71
N ASN A 432 -35.02 -11.58 5.52
CA ASN A 432 -34.59 -10.95 4.26
C ASN A 432 -34.36 -11.95 3.10
N GLY A 433 -34.57 -13.25 3.35
CA GLY A 433 -34.33 -14.32 2.37
C GLY A 433 -32.95 -14.96 2.43
N LYS A 434 -31.99 -14.38 3.19
CA LYS A 434 -30.61 -14.89 3.34
C LYS A 434 -30.45 -15.92 4.45
N ALA A 435 -31.45 -16.12 5.32
CA ALA A 435 -31.33 -17.06 6.44
C ALA A 435 -30.99 -18.49 5.99
N GLY A 436 -31.48 -18.93 4.82
CA GLY A 436 -31.17 -20.24 4.25
C GLY A 436 -29.72 -20.41 3.76
N ASP A 437 -28.95 -19.33 3.65
CA ASP A 437 -27.52 -19.40 3.29
C ASP A 437 -26.67 -19.85 4.49
N TYR A 438 -27.17 -19.63 5.72
CA TYR A 438 -26.43 -19.90 6.96
C TYR A 438 -27.09 -20.95 7.86
N PHE A 439 -28.42 -21.11 7.75
CA PHE A 439 -29.19 -22.03 8.55
C PHE A 439 -29.82 -23.13 7.70
N LYS A 440 -29.75 -24.36 8.20
CA LYS A 440 -30.63 -25.44 7.80
C LYS A 440 -31.91 -25.39 8.64
N CYS A 441 -33.06 -25.40 7.99
CA CYS A 441 -34.36 -25.34 8.65
C CYS A 441 -35.13 -26.64 8.47
N GLU A 442 -35.63 -27.20 9.56
CA GLU A 442 -36.35 -28.48 9.57
C GLU A 442 -37.72 -28.32 10.23
N GLU A 443 -38.76 -28.86 9.61
CA GLU A 443 -40.09 -28.95 10.21
C GLU A 443 -40.37 -30.37 10.69
N THR A 444 -40.87 -30.50 11.93
CA THR A 444 -41.42 -31.77 12.43
C THR A 444 -42.93 -31.72 12.32
N GLY A 445 -43.47 -32.42 11.31
CA GLY A 445 -44.87 -32.34 10.92
C GLY A 445 -45.53 -33.71 10.73
N ILE A 446 -46.85 -33.70 10.53
CA ILE A 446 -47.60 -34.91 10.18
C ILE A 446 -47.36 -35.22 8.69
N ARG A 447 -46.82 -36.39 8.38
CA ARG A 447 -46.56 -36.88 7.02
C ARG A 447 -47.12 -38.28 6.85
N ASN A 448 -47.49 -38.64 5.63
CA ASN A 448 -47.98 -39.98 5.33
C ASN A 448 -46.79 -40.95 5.26
N CYS A 449 -46.45 -41.57 6.39
CA CYS A 449 -45.38 -42.56 6.42
C CYS A 449 -45.77 -43.81 5.65
N CYS A 450 -44.87 -44.36 4.84
CA CYS A 450 -45.13 -45.55 4.03
C CYS A 450 -45.59 -46.78 4.84
N GLY A 451 -45.22 -46.90 6.12
CA GLY A 451 -45.72 -47.94 7.02
C GLY A 451 -47.24 -47.87 7.30
N THR A 452 -47.85 -46.70 7.13
CA THR A 452 -49.29 -46.44 7.29
C THR A 452 -50.02 -46.30 5.94
N CYS A 453 -49.32 -46.01 4.84
CA CYS A 453 -49.88 -45.90 3.48
C CYS A 453 -50.40 -47.24 2.90
N HIS A 454 -50.35 -48.36 3.63
CA HIS A 454 -50.65 -49.70 3.10
C HIS A 454 -52.13 -49.95 2.72
N TYR A 455 -53.06 -49.04 3.06
CA TYR A 455 -54.50 -49.20 2.86
C TYR A 455 -55.13 -48.32 1.76
N PHE A 456 -54.40 -47.38 1.13
CA PHE A 456 -54.96 -46.40 0.18
C PHE A 456 -54.18 -46.26 -1.14
N CYS A 457 -53.54 -47.33 -1.64
CA CYS A 457 -52.81 -47.29 -2.90
C CYS A 457 -53.67 -47.78 -4.10
N GLU A 458 -54.36 -46.87 -4.78
CA GLU A 458 -54.71 -47.02 -6.21
C GLU A 458 -54.04 -45.88 -7.02
N GLU A 459 -52.86 -46.24 -7.57
CA GLU A 459 -52.11 -45.79 -8.76
C GLU A 459 -52.14 -44.37 -9.41
N GLU A 460 -52.76 -43.30 -8.89
CA GLU A 460 -52.58 -41.96 -9.54
C GLU A 460 -52.34 -40.72 -8.63
N ASP A 461 -52.31 -40.83 -7.29
CA ASP A 461 -52.10 -39.67 -6.38
C ASP A 461 -50.93 -39.85 -5.39
N ILE A 462 -49.72 -40.21 -5.85
CA ILE A 462 -48.53 -40.35 -5.00
C ILE A 462 -47.54 -39.20 -5.23
N GLU A 463 -47.81 -38.04 -4.63
CA GLU A 463 -46.78 -37.00 -4.43
C GLU A 463 -46.35 -36.87 -2.95
N ASN A 464 -47.04 -37.52 -1.99
CA ASN A 464 -46.90 -37.17 -0.56
C ASN A 464 -46.63 -38.31 0.47
N CYS A 465 -46.34 -39.57 0.07
CA CYS A 465 -45.88 -40.60 1.04
C CYS A 465 -44.35 -40.53 1.25
N ASP A 466 -43.91 -40.55 2.51
CA ASP A 466 -42.50 -40.49 2.96
C ASP A 466 -42.05 -41.88 3.46
N ASP A 467 -40.99 -42.43 2.84
CA ASP A 467 -40.40 -43.73 3.18
C ASP A 467 -39.05 -43.62 3.92
N SER A 468 -38.69 -42.41 4.37
CA SER A 468 -37.49 -42.19 5.16
C SER A 468 -37.54 -42.97 6.49
N PRO A 469 -36.37 -43.39 7.03
CA PRO A 469 -36.30 -44.07 8.33
C PRO A 469 -36.86 -43.25 9.48
N ASP A 470 -36.91 -41.93 9.32
CA ASP A 470 -37.32 -40.95 10.34
C ASP A 470 -38.83 -40.72 10.37
N CYS A 471 -39.58 -41.27 9.41
CA CYS A 471 -41.05 -41.21 9.37
C CYS A 471 -41.68 -42.30 10.27
N VAL A 472 -42.04 -41.95 11.50
CA VAL A 472 -42.59 -42.87 12.52
C VAL A 472 -43.97 -42.40 12.98
N ASN A 473 -44.96 -43.29 12.97
CA ASN A 473 -46.34 -43.03 13.43
C ASN A 473 -47.05 -41.84 12.75
N GLY A 474 -46.72 -41.55 11.48
CA GLY A 474 -47.31 -40.44 10.74
C GLY A 474 -46.67 -39.09 11.03
N GLN A 475 -45.49 -39.06 11.66
CA GLN A 475 -44.68 -37.87 11.85
C GLN A 475 -43.31 -38.08 11.23
N SER A 476 -42.78 -37.04 10.59
CA SER A 476 -41.43 -37.02 10.02
C SER A 476 -40.83 -35.63 10.19
N THR A 477 -39.50 -35.57 10.25
CA THR A 477 -38.74 -34.33 10.22
C THR A 477 -38.18 -34.17 8.82
N PHE A 478 -38.48 -33.05 8.17
CA PHE A 478 -38.01 -32.79 6.81
C PHE A 478 -37.47 -31.37 6.69
N GLU A 479 -36.49 -31.23 5.80
CA GLU A 479 -35.90 -29.94 5.50
C GLU A 479 -36.91 -29.06 4.75
N ILE A 480 -37.02 -27.82 5.20
CA ILE A 480 -37.85 -26.78 4.59
C ILE A 480 -36.98 -25.59 4.26
N THR A 481 -37.44 -24.75 3.33
CA THR A 481 -36.87 -23.42 3.18
C THR A 481 -37.06 -22.66 4.48
N CYS A 482 -35.99 -22.05 5.01
CA CYS A 482 -36.10 -21.22 6.20
C CYS A 482 -37.18 -20.16 6.02
N PRO A 483 -38.10 -19.98 6.98
CA PRO A 483 -39.17 -18.99 6.88
C PRO A 483 -38.64 -17.56 6.58
N THR A 484 -39.21 -16.89 5.57
CA THR A 484 -38.75 -15.57 5.09
C THR A 484 -39.83 -14.46 5.10
N GLU A 485 -41.11 -14.74 5.32
CA GLU A 485 -42.15 -13.70 5.18
C GLU A 485 -42.35 -12.84 6.45
N PHE A 486 -42.06 -11.54 6.32
CA PHE A 486 -42.37 -10.48 7.29
C PHE A 486 -43.39 -9.51 6.67
N ARG A 487 -44.66 -9.56 7.06
CA ARG A 487 -45.67 -8.61 6.56
C ARG A 487 -46.16 -7.67 7.67
N PHE A 488 -45.85 -6.38 7.48
CA PHE A 488 -46.38 -5.20 8.19
C PHE A 488 -45.75 -4.78 9.53
N GLY A 489 -44.47 -5.08 9.79
CA GLY A 489 -43.66 -4.21 10.67
C GLY A 489 -44.10 -4.09 12.14
N GLU A 490 -44.90 -5.02 12.66
CA GLU A 490 -45.19 -5.13 14.09
C GLU A 490 -44.90 -6.56 14.55
N VAL A 491 -44.07 -6.69 15.58
CA VAL A 491 -43.67 -7.97 16.18
C VAL A 491 -44.92 -8.69 16.72
N GLY A 492 -45.18 -9.89 16.20
CA GLY A 492 -46.14 -10.83 16.78
C GLY A 492 -47.53 -10.92 16.13
N ASN A 493 -47.66 -10.80 14.80
CA ASN A 493 -48.94 -11.11 14.14
C ASN A 493 -48.75 -11.76 12.75
N TRP A 494 -48.54 -13.09 12.72
CA TRP A 494 -48.23 -13.87 11.51
C TRP A 494 -49.48 -14.28 10.71
N LEU A 495 -50.26 -13.33 10.20
CA LEU A 495 -51.44 -13.63 9.38
C LEU A 495 -51.10 -13.74 7.88
N SER A 496 -50.47 -14.86 7.50
CA SER A 496 -50.47 -15.39 6.12
C SER A 496 -51.59 -16.42 5.96
N SER A 497 -52.06 -16.67 4.73
CA SER A 497 -53.01 -17.76 4.45
C SER A 497 -52.40 -19.15 4.61
N ASP A 498 -51.06 -19.22 4.71
CA ASP A 498 -50.31 -20.43 4.98
C ASP A 498 -49.72 -20.33 6.40
N ALA A 499 -49.96 -21.34 7.24
CA ALA A 499 -49.49 -21.37 8.61
C ALA A 499 -47.96 -21.36 8.67
N ALA A 500 -47.36 -20.56 9.56
CA ALA A 500 -45.92 -20.63 9.80
C ALA A 500 -45.56 -22.03 10.33
N PRO A 501 -44.58 -22.73 9.74
CA PRO A 501 -44.25 -24.09 10.16
C PRO A 501 -43.59 -24.13 11.55
N ASN A 502 -43.66 -25.29 12.20
CA ASN A 502 -42.90 -25.56 13.41
C ASN A 502 -41.45 -25.84 13.03
N THR A 503 -40.58 -24.83 13.09
CA THR A 503 -39.24 -24.87 12.49
C THR A 503 -38.12 -24.96 13.51
N THR A 504 -37.22 -25.92 13.36
CA THR A 504 -35.94 -25.96 14.06
C THR A 504 -34.86 -25.39 13.15
N TYR A 505 -34.13 -24.38 13.64
CA TYR A 505 -33.01 -23.76 12.94
C TYR A 505 -31.71 -24.41 13.39
N THR A 506 -30.91 -24.91 12.45
CA THR A 506 -29.56 -25.41 12.70
C THR A 506 -28.58 -24.48 12.00
N LEU A 507 -27.73 -23.80 12.77
CA LEU A 507 -26.68 -22.94 12.22
C LEU A 507 -25.59 -23.84 11.60
N GLU A 508 -25.40 -23.74 10.29
CA GLU A 508 -24.39 -24.53 9.55
C GLU A 508 -23.14 -23.72 9.21
N ASP A 509 -23.31 -22.41 8.97
CA ASP A 509 -22.21 -21.46 8.73
C ASP A 509 -22.24 -20.36 9.80
N GLU A 510 -21.62 -20.64 10.95
CA GLU A 510 -21.57 -19.73 12.09
C GLU A 510 -20.82 -18.44 11.76
N ASP A 511 -19.64 -18.55 11.14
CA ASP A 511 -18.79 -17.40 10.81
C ASP A 511 -19.46 -16.53 9.74
N GLY A 512 -20.04 -17.14 8.70
CA GLY A 512 -20.77 -16.43 7.66
C GLY A 512 -22.02 -15.71 8.16
N PHE A 513 -22.75 -16.29 9.12
CA PHE A 513 -23.93 -15.67 9.74
C PHE A 513 -23.55 -14.41 10.51
N TYR A 514 -22.59 -14.51 11.44
CA TYR A 514 -22.18 -13.36 12.24
C TYR A 514 -21.54 -12.27 11.39
N LYS A 515 -20.80 -12.66 10.34
CA LYS A 515 -20.35 -11.75 9.28
C LYS A 515 -21.49 -10.98 8.66
N ALA A 516 -22.45 -11.68 8.09
CA ALA A 516 -23.49 -11.07 7.30
C ALA A 516 -24.42 -10.18 8.14
N ILE A 517 -24.74 -10.57 9.37
CA ILE A 517 -25.62 -9.77 10.23
C ILE A 517 -24.91 -8.53 10.81
N LEU A 518 -23.59 -8.59 11.00
CA LEU A 518 -22.78 -7.43 11.34
C LEU A 518 -22.66 -6.48 10.14
N ASP A 519 -22.39 -7.00 8.94
CA ASP A 519 -22.23 -6.21 7.72
C ASP A 519 -23.55 -5.56 7.26
N ASP A 520 -24.68 -6.27 7.36
CA ASP A 520 -25.98 -5.79 6.89
C ASP A 520 -26.67 -4.88 7.92
N TYR A 521 -26.50 -5.14 9.22
CA TYR A 521 -27.30 -4.50 10.29
C TYR A 521 -26.51 -4.00 11.49
N GLY A 522 -25.22 -4.34 11.62
CA GLY A 522 -24.40 -3.92 12.75
C GLY A 522 -24.80 -4.63 14.05
N ILE A 523 -25.18 -5.90 13.98
CA ILE A 523 -25.45 -6.67 15.19
C ILE A 523 -24.21 -7.47 15.59
N GLN A 524 -23.69 -7.21 16.79
CA GLN A 524 -22.54 -7.95 17.33
C GLN A 524 -22.94 -9.36 17.76
N LYS A 525 -21.98 -10.30 17.66
CA LYS A 525 -22.18 -11.71 18.03
C LYS A 525 -22.71 -11.90 19.45
N ASP A 526 -22.22 -11.13 20.41
CA ASP A 526 -22.63 -11.19 21.82
C ASP A 526 -23.99 -10.52 22.10
N TRP A 527 -24.52 -9.75 21.14
CA TRP A 527 -25.89 -9.23 21.19
C TRP A 527 -26.93 -10.27 20.74
N ILE A 528 -26.50 -11.45 20.28
CA ILE A 528 -27.35 -12.54 19.81
C ILE A 528 -27.31 -13.70 20.81
N LYS A 529 -28.48 -14.24 21.16
CA LYS A 529 -28.63 -15.51 21.86
C LYS A 529 -29.56 -16.43 21.08
N PHE A 530 -29.23 -17.71 21.06
CA PHE A 530 -30.09 -18.72 20.46
C PHE A 530 -31.08 -19.26 21.49
N GLY A 531 -32.35 -19.37 21.10
CA GLY A 531 -33.38 -19.91 21.97
C GLY A 531 -34.70 -20.17 21.25
N ASP A 532 -35.65 -20.70 22.02
CA ASP A 532 -36.97 -21.03 21.50
C ASP A 532 -37.84 -19.78 21.48
N THR A 533 -38.30 -19.41 20.29
CA THR A 533 -39.12 -18.22 20.06
C THR A 533 -40.53 -18.61 19.62
N HIS A 534 -41.50 -17.92 20.21
CA HIS A 534 -42.91 -18.14 19.97
C HIS A 534 -43.41 -17.38 18.73
N VAL A 535 -44.12 -18.07 17.83
CA VAL A 535 -44.67 -17.49 16.60
C VAL A 535 -46.13 -17.13 16.85
N TYR A 536 -46.40 -15.87 17.20
CA TYR A 536 -47.74 -15.35 17.52
C TYR A 536 -48.74 -15.36 16.35
N LEU A 537 -49.63 -16.34 16.31
CA LEU A 537 -50.75 -16.35 15.38
C LEU A 537 -52.01 -15.73 15.98
N ASN A 538 -52.87 -15.19 15.12
CA ASN A 538 -54.24 -14.90 15.48
C ASN A 538 -55.09 -16.19 15.45
N ASN A 539 -54.82 -17.10 16.40
CA ASN A 539 -55.41 -18.45 16.47
C ASN A 539 -56.64 -18.55 17.37
N GLY A 540 -57.09 -17.44 17.96
CA GLY A 540 -58.26 -17.40 18.83
C GLY A 540 -57.97 -17.68 20.30
N CYS A 541 -56.71 -18.01 20.68
CA CYS A 541 -56.33 -18.26 22.06
C CYS A 541 -56.48 -17.05 22.99
N GLN A 542 -56.56 -15.83 22.43
CA GLN A 542 -56.91 -14.60 23.16
C GLN A 542 -58.33 -14.60 23.75
N TYR A 543 -59.18 -15.56 23.35
CA TYR A 543 -60.54 -15.75 23.87
C TYR A 543 -60.69 -17.03 24.73
N SER A 544 -59.59 -17.72 25.05
CA SER A 544 -59.57 -18.92 25.90
C SER A 544 -59.62 -18.55 27.39
N ASP A 545 -60.27 -19.39 28.20
CA ASP A 545 -60.27 -19.27 29.67
C ASP A 545 -58.88 -19.55 30.27
N ASP A 546 -58.06 -20.36 29.61
CA ASP A 546 -56.61 -20.54 29.89
C ASP A 546 -55.83 -20.24 28.62
N VAL A 547 -55.41 -18.98 28.51
CA VAL A 547 -54.66 -18.45 27.35
C VAL A 547 -53.33 -19.21 27.20
N ASN A 548 -52.61 -19.47 28.29
CA ASN A 548 -51.28 -20.10 28.23
C ASN A 548 -51.36 -21.58 27.84
N GLN A 549 -52.41 -22.30 28.25
CA GLN A 549 -52.63 -23.66 27.78
C GLN A 549 -53.01 -23.69 26.30
N CYS A 550 -53.93 -22.81 25.88
CA CYS A 550 -54.34 -22.73 24.48
C CYS A 550 -53.15 -22.40 23.55
N GLN A 551 -52.34 -21.41 23.93
CA GLN A 551 -51.14 -21.02 23.19
C GLN A 551 -50.16 -22.19 23.06
N ARG A 552 -49.90 -22.92 24.15
CA ARG A 552 -49.04 -24.13 24.10
C ARG A 552 -49.55 -25.25 23.20
N GLU A 553 -50.87 -25.37 23.03
CA GLU A 553 -51.48 -26.44 22.23
C GLU A 553 -51.70 -26.03 20.76
N ASN A 554 -51.71 -24.74 20.43
CA ASN A 554 -52.16 -24.24 19.12
C ASN A 554 -51.22 -23.21 18.46
N ASP A 555 -50.14 -22.77 19.11
CA ASP A 555 -49.15 -21.88 18.49
C ASP A 555 -47.97 -22.65 17.90
N TYR A 556 -47.30 -22.01 16.94
CA TYR A 556 -46.09 -22.52 16.32
C TYR A 556 -44.84 -21.99 17.02
N TRP A 557 -43.77 -22.77 16.93
CA TRP A 557 -42.52 -22.52 17.62
C TRP A 557 -41.35 -22.54 16.63
N TYR A 558 -40.43 -21.60 16.83
CA TYR A 558 -39.10 -21.64 16.26
C TYR A 558 -38.10 -22.07 17.32
N TRP A 559 -37.47 -23.23 17.12
CA TRP A 559 -36.44 -23.74 18.01
C TRP A 559 -35.06 -23.31 17.53
N ASN A 560 -34.20 -22.96 18.49
CA ASN A 560 -32.84 -22.49 18.24
C ASN A 560 -32.80 -21.28 17.27
N TYR A 561 -33.73 -20.34 17.44
CA TYR A 561 -33.81 -19.11 16.66
C TYR A 561 -32.88 -18.03 17.25
N PRO A 562 -32.15 -17.25 16.44
CA PRO A 562 -31.34 -16.14 16.93
C PRO A 562 -32.25 -15.01 17.42
N GLY A 563 -32.13 -14.61 18.68
CA GLY A 563 -32.83 -13.48 19.27
C GLY A 563 -31.87 -12.55 20.02
N ALA A 564 -32.37 -11.40 20.48
CA ALA A 564 -31.55 -10.45 21.23
C ALA A 564 -31.10 -11.01 22.59
N ALA A 565 -29.84 -10.79 22.93
CA ALA A 565 -29.26 -11.12 24.23
C ALA A 565 -29.97 -10.40 25.39
N ASP A 566 -29.90 -10.94 26.61
CA ASP A 566 -30.50 -10.32 27.80
C ASP A 566 -29.78 -9.02 28.22
N VAL A 567 -28.51 -8.90 27.85
CA VAL A 567 -27.67 -7.73 28.08
C VAL A 567 -27.03 -7.38 26.75
N ILE A 568 -27.37 -6.20 26.22
CA ILE A 568 -26.71 -5.58 25.07
C ILE A 568 -25.83 -4.48 25.67
N GLU A 569 -24.51 -4.55 25.54
CA GLU A 569 -23.60 -3.52 26.02
C GLU A 569 -23.14 -2.69 24.82
N VAL A 570 -23.33 -1.37 24.88
CA VAL A 570 -22.91 -0.44 23.83
C VAL A 570 -21.82 0.42 24.43
N ASP A 571 -20.60 0.26 23.96
CA ASP A 571 -19.45 0.96 24.51
C ASP A 571 -19.49 2.46 24.21
N ASN A 572 -19.23 3.28 25.23
CA ASN A 572 -19.22 4.73 25.08
C ASN A 572 -17.88 5.21 24.48
N PRO A 573 -17.85 5.86 23.29
CA PRO A 573 -16.61 6.34 22.67
C PRO A 573 -15.81 7.30 23.56
N LYS A 574 -16.52 8.06 24.42
CA LYS A 574 -15.89 8.96 25.39
C LYS A 574 -14.97 8.22 26.33
N ASP A 575 -15.35 7.03 26.79
CA ASP A 575 -14.57 6.29 27.80
C ASP A 575 -13.27 5.77 27.16
N VAL A 576 -13.34 5.37 25.89
CA VAL A 576 -12.17 4.93 25.13
C VAL A 576 -11.20 6.09 24.85
N ILE A 577 -11.72 7.25 24.39
CA ILE A 577 -10.91 8.43 24.08
C ILE A 577 -10.39 9.09 25.37
N GLY A 578 -11.22 9.15 26.40
CA GLY A 578 -10.90 9.73 27.71
C GLY A 578 -9.69 9.07 28.36
N ASP A 579 -9.57 7.75 28.26
CA ASP A 579 -8.42 7.00 28.79
C ASP A 579 -7.09 7.34 28.09
N SER A 580 -7.12 7.83 26.84
CA SER A 580 -5.94 8.19 26.04
C SER A 580 -5.80 9.70 25.80
N TYR A 581 -6.68 10.50 26.40
CA TYR A 581 -6.80 11.93 26.13
C TYR A 581 -5.59 12.73 26.61
N ASP A 582 -5.15 12.48 27.85
CA ASP A 582 -3.98 13.14 28.43
C ASP A 582 -2.69 12.75 27.68
N GLU A 583 -2.59 11.51 27.20
CA GLU A 583 -1.46 11.03 26.41
C GLU A 583 -1.44 11.67 25.01
N SER A 584 -2.62 11.87 24.41
CA SER A 584 -2.77 12.57 23.12
C SER A 584 -2.40 14.04 23.23
N LYS A 585 -2.76 14.71 24.34
CA LYS A 585 -2.32 16.09 24.64
C LYS A 585 -0.80 16.18 24.82
N ASP A 586 -0.20 15.26 25.58
CA ASP A 586 1.25 15.22 25.78
C ASP A 586 2.00 14.93 24.46
N LEU A 587 1.46 14.07 23.59
CA LEU A 587 2.02 13.83 22.25
C LEU A 587 1.99 15.10 21.40
N LEU A 588 0.86 15.82 21.37
CA LEU A 588 0.73 17.09 20.66
C LEU A 588 1.69 18.16 21.18
N ASP A 589 1.86 18.28 22.50
CA ASP A 589 2.80 19.21 23.12
C ASP A 589 4.25 18.89 22.71
N ARG A 590 4.62 17.61 22.71
CA ARG A 590 5.96 17.16 22.28
C ARG A 590 6.18 17.41 20.79
N LEU A 591 5.22 17.06 19.95
CA LEU A 591 5.26 17.33 18.50
C LEU A 591 5.44 18.83 18.24
N SER A 592 4.68 19.67 18.93
CA SER A 592 4.76 21.14 18.78
C SER A 592 6.14 21.69 19.14
N VAL A 593 6.77 21.17 20.20
CA VAL A 593 8.14 21.54 20.58
C VAL A 593 9.15 21.08 19.54
N LEU A 594 9.04 19.86 19.03
CA LEU A 594 9.93 19.32 18.00
C LEU A 594 9.81 20.06 16.67
N ILE A 595 8.59 20.46 16.27
CA ILE A 595 8.38 21.31 15.09
C ILE A 595 9.09 22.66 15.25
N ILE A 596 9.07 23.26 16.45
CA ILE A 596 9.80 24.49 16.72
C ILE A 596 11.31 24.22 16.63
N MET A 597 11.81 23.13 17.23
CA MET A 597 13.23 22.78 17.19
C MET A 597 13.73 22.51 15.78
N ALA A 598 12.97 21.80 14.95
CA ALA A 598 13.26 21.54 13.54
C ALA A 598 13.31 22.82 12.67
N ASN A 599 12.74 23.94 13.12
CA ASN A 599 12.89 25.24 12.43
C ASN A 599 14.22 25.95 12.76
N TYR A 600 14.94 25.55 13.81
CA TYR A 600 16.14 26.24 14.31
C TYR A 600 17.38 25.34 14.40
N ASP A 601 17.22 24.02 14.38
CA ASP A 601 18.29 23.03 14.55
C ASP A 601 18.31 22.10 13.33
N GLU A 602 19.37 22.14 12.52
CA GLU A 602 19.60 21.32 11.29
C GLU A 602 19.67 19.80 11.55
N LEU A 603 19.48 19.36 12.79
CA LEU A 603 19.74 18.01 13.25
C LEU A 603 18.46 17.23 13.65
N GLU A 604 17.28 17.84 13.53
CA GLU A 604 15.99 17.16 13.54
C GLU A 604 15.41 17.19 12.13
N ASP A 605 15.31 16.02 11.49
CA ASP A 605 14.71 15.91 10.17
C ASP A 605 13.19 16.12 10.28
N PRO A 606 12.63 17.21 9.74
CA PRO A 606 11.19 17.43 9.80
C PRO A 606 10.40 16.35 9.06
N ALA A 607 11.01 15.59 8.14
CA ALA A 607 10.36 14.46 7.47
C ALA A 607 10.09 13.29 8.44
N ASP A 608 10.96 13.07 9.42
CA ASP A 608 10.74 12.06 10.46
C ASP A 608 9.57 12.44 11.38
N LEU A 609 9.40 13.74 11.66
CA LEU A 609 8.25 14.22 12.43
C LEU A 609 6.93 13.97 11.69
N VAL A 610 6.92 14.26 10.38
CA VAL A 610 5.77 13.99 9.50
C VAL A 610 5.40 12.50 9.51
N ASP A 611 6.37 11.63 9.19
CA ASP A 611 6.11 10.19 9.10
C ASP A 611 5.68 9.58 10.44
N ALA A 612 6.19 10.11 11.55
CA ALA A 612 5.82 9.66 12.89
C ALA A 612 4.44 10.16 13.33
N ALA A 613 4.09 11.42 13.07
CA ALA A 613 2.88 12.06 13.59
C ALA A 613 1.61 11.80 12.76
N MET A 614 1.76 11.44 11.47
CA MET A 614 0.66 11.32 10.51
C MET A 614 -0.48 10.39 10.98
N LEU A 615 -0.17 9.13 11.32
CA LEU A 615 -1.19 8.17 11.72
C LEU A 615 -1.83 8.54 13.06
N PRO A 616 -1.08 8.94 14.11
CA PRO A 616 -1.67 9.48 15.34
C PRO A 616 -2.64 10.64 15.10
N ALA A 617 -2.27 11.62 14.26
CA ALA A 617 -3.12 12.77 13.96
C ALA A 617 -4.45 12.35 13.32
N LEU A 618 -4.37 11.48 12.31
CA LEU A 618 -5.55 10.99 11.58
C LEU A 618 -6.44 10.11 12.46
N SER A 619 -5.86 9.29 13.34
CA SER A 619 -6.60 8.43 14.27
C SER A 619 -7.39 9.24 15.30
N ILE A 620 -6.77 10.25 15.92
CA ILE A 620 -7.45 11.12 16.89
C ILE A 620 -8.60 11.88 16.21
N GLN A 621 -8.35 12.44 15.03
CA GLN A 621 -9.38 13.16 14.26
C GLN A 621 -10.56 12.26 13.87
N ALA A 622 -10.31 11.02 13.45
CA ALA A 622 -11.37 10.08 13.09
C ALA A 622 -12.25 9.78 14.32
N ALA A 623 -11.64 9.56 15.48
CA ALA A 623 -12.33 9.24 16.72
C ALA A 623 -13.32 10.32 17.14
N VAL A 624 -12.86 11.57 17.16
CA VAL A 624 -13.67 12.69 17.65
C VAL A 624 -14.81 13.01 16.68
N ARG A 625 -14.58 12.89 15.35
CA ARG A 625 -15.66 13.01 14.36
C ARG A 625 -16.77 11.99 14.57
N ASN A 626 -16.44 10.80 15.05
CA ASN A 626 -17.47 9.80 15.36
C ASN A 626 -18.29 10.21 16.58
N MET A 627 -17.67 10.80 17.60
CA MET A 627 -18.42 11.37 18.73
C MET A 627 -19.32 12.53 18.28
N GLU A 628 -18.84 13.42 17.41
CA GLU A 628 -19.66 14.47 16.81
C GLU A 628 -20.91 13.90 16.15
N GLN A 629 -20.75 12.89 15.29
CA GLN A 629 -21.88 12.25 14.61
C GLN A 629 -22.88 11.61 15.57
N VAL A 630 -22.40 10.96 16.64
CA VAL A 630 -23.27 10.40 17.68
C VAL A 630 -24.06 11.50 18.39
N ALA A 631 -23.41 12.61 18.71
CA ALA A 631 -24.05 13.76 19.34
C ALA A 631 -25.10 14.41 18.42
N GLU A 632 -24.79 14.62 17.14
CA GLU A 632 -25.73 15.14 16.14
C GLU A 632 -26.95 14.22 15.99
N LYS A 633 -26.73 12.91 15.85
CA LYS A 633 -27.81 11.96 15.62
C LYS A 633 -28.70 11.72 16.83
N ALA A 634 -28.18 11.89 18.04
CA ALA A 634 -28.99 11.89 19.25
C ALA A 634 -30.02 13.05 19.28
N GLU A 635 -29.77 14.15 18.56
CA GLU A 635 -30.66 15.32 18.49
C GLU A 635 -31.75 15.20 17.40
N GLU A 636 -31.54 14.39 16.36
CA GLU A 636 -32.37 14.36 15.14
C GLU A 636 -33.49 13.27 15.12
N ILE A 637 -33.67 12.48 16.17
CA ILE A 637 -34.38 11.18 16.10
C ILE A 637 -35.85 11.28 15.60
N ASP A 638 -36.05 10.97 14.31
CA ASP A 638 -37.32 10.60 13.68
C ASP A 638 -37.34 9.09 13.33
N LYS A 639 -38.52 8.46 13.24
CA LYS A 639 -38.67 6.99 13.20
C LYS A 639 -38.14 6.31 11.92
N ALA A 640 -37.69 7.06 10.92
CA ALA A 640 -37.36 6.56 9.59
C ALA A 640 -35.86 6.29 9.34
N GLU A 641 -34.94 6.91 10.08
CA GLU A 641 -33.49 6.81 9.83
C GLU A 641 -32.80 5.70 10.65
N ARG A 642 -33.56 4.69 11.12
CA ARG A 642 -33.16 3.93 12.31
C ARG A 642 -32.05 2.90 12.15
N GLN A 643 -32.06 2.17 11.04
CA GLN A 643 -31.10 1.10 10.77
C GLN A 643 -29.72 1.63 10.37
N GLU A 644 -29.68 2.74 9.65
CA GLU A 644 -28.42 3.40 9.26
C GLU A 644 -27.61 3.84 10.49
N MET A 645 -28.27 4.22 11.59
CA MET A 645 -27.60 4.69 12.82
C MET A 645 -26.73 3.64 13.51
N ILE A 646 -27.15 2.37 13.55
CA ILE A 646 -26.36 1.28 14.17
C ILE A 646 -25.12 0.98 13.31
N MET A 647 -25.30 0.96 11.98
CA MET A 647 -24.19 0.78 11.03
C MET A 647 -23.17 1.93 11.10
N PHE A 648 -23.64 3.19 11.18
CA PHE A 648 -22.76 4.36 11.32
C PHE A 648 -21.98 4.32 12.63
N PHE A 649 -22.63 3.95 13.74
CA PHE A 649 -21.99 3.86 15.05
C PHE A 649 -20.89 2.79 15.11
N ILE A 650 -21.18 1.58 14.63
CA ILE A 650 -20.21 0.48 14.64
C ILE A 650 -19.05 0.77 13.70
N SER A 651 -19.33 1.31 12.51
CA SER A 651 -18.29 1.74 11.58
C SER A 651 -17.39 2.83 12.17
N GLY A 652 -17.94 3.75 12.98
CA GLY A 652 -17.18 4.77 13.68
C GLY A 652 -16.36 4.24 14.87
N PHE A 653 -16.93 3.36 15.69
CA PHE A 653 -16.26 2.80 16.87
C PHE A 653 -15.04 1.94 16.49
N LEU A 654 -15.09 1.25 15.35
CA LEU A 654 -14.02 0.37 14.85
C LEU A 654 -12.73 1.10 14.42
N PHE A 655 -12.72 2.43 14.29
CA PHE A 655 -11.50 3.19 13.94
C PHE A 655 -10.62 3.58 15.14
N PHE A 656 -11.06 3.37 16.38
CA PHE A 656 -10.41 3.93 17.56
C PHE A 656 -9.79 2.89 18.50
N VAL A 657 -8.75 2.19 18.04
CA VAL A 657 -7.94 1.36 18.94
C VAL A 657 -6.42 1.38 18.68
N PRO A 658 -5.72 2.53 18.63
CA PRO A 658 -4.24 2.48 18.59
C PRO A 658 -3.55 2.72 19.95
N PHE A 659 -4.17 3.44 20.90
CA PHE A 659 -3.51 3.82 22.16
C PHE A 659 -3.76 2.86 23.34
N ILE A 660 -4.72 1.94 23.23
CA ILE A 660 -5.20 1.10 24.35
C ILE A 660 -4.14 0.06 24.80
N GLY A 661 -3.18 -0.29 23.94
CA GLY A 661 -2.21 -1.34 24.20
C GLY A 661 -1.27 -1.11 25.39
N THR A 662 -1.21 0.11 25.96
CA THR A 662 -0.29 0.42 27.06
C THR A 662 -0.94 0.91 28.35
N ALA A 663 -2.23 1.30 28.33
CA ALA A 663 -2.84 2.08 29.40
C ALA A 663 -4.22 1.56 29.88
N ALA A 664 -4.44 0.26 30.10
CA ALA A 664 -5.56 -0.15 30.97
C ALA A 664 -5.37 -1.54 31.58
N GLY A 665 -5.61 -1.62 32.90
CA GLY A 665 -5.90 -2.89 33.58
C GLY A 665 -7.24 -3.49 33.12
N SER A 666 -7.96 -4.15 34.03
CA SER A 666 -9.16 -4.97 33.76
C SER A 666 -10.34 -4.32 32.99
N LEU A 667 -10.28 -3.03 32.63
CA LEU A 667 -11.25 -2.33 31.78
C LEU A 667 -10.94 -2.45 30.27
N GLY A 668 -9.68 -2.68 29.88
CA GLY A 668 -9.30 -2.90 28.47
C GLY A 668 -9.84 -4.19 27.85
N LEU A 669 -10.37 -5.11 28.67
CA LEU A 669 -11.00 -6.34 28.21
C LEU A 669 -12.37 -6.13 27.57
N ALA A 670 -13.09 -5.04 27.88
CA ALA A 670 -14.38 -4.75 27.25
C ALA A 670 -14.18 -4.29 25.80
N SER A 671 -13.27 -3.34 25.60
CA SER A 671 -12.84 -2.85 24.29
C SER A 671 -12.21 -3.97 23.45
N VAL A 672 -11.30 -4.78 24.01
CA VAL A 672 -10.74 -5.97 23.33
C VAL A 672 -11.81 -7.00 22.98
N LYS A 673 -12.90 -7.11 23.75
CA LYS A 673 -13.97 -8.07 23.51
C LYS A 673 -14.97 -7.60 22.45
N ALA A 674 -15.29 -6.30 22.41
CA ALA A 674 -16.03 -5.68 21.31
C ALA A 674 -15.24 -5.76 19.99
N ILE A 675 -13.92 -5.59 20.06
CA ILE A 675 -12.98 -5.81 18.96
C ILE A 675 -13.00 -7.30 18.52
N MET A 676 -12.88 -8.25 19.45
CA MET A 676 -12.91 -9.69 19.13
C MET A 676 -14.26 -10.17 18.58
N SER A 677 -15.39 -9.64 19.07
CA SER A 677 -16.74 -10.04 18.61
C SER A 677 -17.06 -9.52 17.20
N MET A 678 -16.44 -8.41 16.78
CA MET A 678 -16.60 -7.83 15.44
C MET A 678 -15.58 -8.38 14.43
N LEU A 679 -14.40 -8.83 14.87
CA LEU A 679 -13.33 -9.29 13.99
C LEU A 679 -13.43 -10.75 13.51
N GLU A 680 -14.24 -11.61 14.14
CA GLU A 680 -14.58 -12.94 13.60
C GLU A 680 -15.44 -12.85 12.32
N ALA A 681 -16.00 -11.67 12.04
CA ALA A 681 -17.03 -11.43 11.04
C ALA A 681 -16.57 -10.58 9.83
N VAL A 682 -15.59 -9.68 9.94
CA VAL A 682 -15.34 -8.69 8.88
C VAL A 682 -14.24 -9.13 7.92
N GLY A 683 -14.63 -9.40 6.66
CA GLY A 683 -13.70 -9.74 5.60
C GLY A 683 -13.64 -8.77 4.42
N GLU A 684 -14.43 -7.70 4.36
CA GLU A 684 -14.35 -6.77 3.20
C GLU A 684 -14.89 -5.35 3.40
N ALA A 685 -15.34 -4.94 4.60
CA ALA A 685 -15.81 -3.58 4.84
C ALA A 685 -14.74 -2.71 5.54
N GLY A 686 -13.86 -2.09 4.75
CA GLY A 686 -13.24 -0.77 5.00
C GLY A 686 -12.65 -0.40 6.37
N LEU A 687 -12.32 -1.35 7.24
CA LEU A 687 -11.89 -1.15 8.63
C LEU A 687 -10.62 -1.98 8.90
N LEU A 688 -9.77 -1.48 9.81
CA LEU A 688 -8.54 -2.15 10.25
C LEU A 688 -8.77 -3.65 10.42
N THR A 689 -8.11 -4.46 9.58
CA THR A 689 -8.25 -5.92 9.63
C THR A 689 -7.65 -6.45 10.94
N TYR A 690 -8.20 -7.54 11.47
CA TYR A 690 -7.75 -8.22 12.72
C TYR A 690 -6.22 -8.36 12.83
N SER A 691 -5.53 -8.55 11.70
CA SER A 691 -4.07 -8.67 11.63
C SER A 691 -3.30 -7.41 12.05
N ILE A 692 -3.88 -6.21 11.96
CA ILE A 692 -3.20 -4.94 12.30
C ILE A 692 -3.31 -4.58 13.79
N VAL A 693 -4.21 -5.19 14.56
CA VAL A 693 -4.35 -4.84 15.99
C VAL A 693 -3.91 -5.99 16.91
N ASP A 694 -3.99 -7.24 16.45
CA ASP A 694 -3.59 -8.42 17.26
C ASP A 694 -2.09 -8.72 17.22
N ASP A 695 -1.37 -8.18 16.22
CA ASP A 695 0.10 -8.29 16.16
C ASP A 695 0.76 -7.07 16.82
N PRO A 696 1.28 -7.18 18.06
CA PRO A 696 1.95 -6.06 18.73
C PRO A 696 3.23 -5.61 18.01
N ASP A 697 3.74 -6.41 17.05
CA ASP A 697 4.97 -6.14 16.30
C ASP A 697 4.71 -5.53 14.90
N ASN A 698 3.45 -5.31 14.48
CA ASN A 698 3.18 -4.69 13.19
C ASN A 698 3.51 -3.18 13.15
N ALA A 699 3.55 -2.62 11.94
CA ALA A 699 4.04 -1.27 11.73
C ALA A 699 3.12 -0.21 12.33
N PHE A 700 1.81 -0.45 12.32
CA PHE A 700 0.81 0.46 12.92
C PHE A 700 1.02 0.57 14.44
N MET A 701 0.99 -0.55 15.17
CA MET A 701 1.18 -0.58 16.63
C MET A 701 2.58 -0.13 17.05
N THR A 702 3.60 -0.39 16.23
CA THR A 702 4.97 0.08 16.46
C THR A 702 5.07 1.60 16.45
N ILE A 703 4.28 2.31 15.64
CA ILE A 703 4.26 3.78 15.61
C ILE A 703 3.76 4.34 16.95
N PHE A 704 2.58 3.89 17.40
CA PHE A 704 1.97 4.37 18.64
C PHE A 704 2.81 4.01 19.87
N SER A 705 3.30 2.77 19.96
CA SER A 705 4.13 2.33 21.08
C SER A 705 5.49 3.03 21.12
N SER A 706 6.07 3.38 19.96
CA SER A 706 7.32 4.13 19.90
C SER A 706 7.14 5.58 20.36
N LEU A 707 5.96 6.17 20.12
CA LEU A 707 5.63 7.54 20.51
C LEU A 707 5.21 7.70 21.97
N ALA A 708 4.49 6.73 22.54
CA ALA A 708 4.01 6.78 23.93
C ALA A 708 5.15 7.03 24.96
N GLY A 709 6.35 6.51 24.69
CA GLY A 709 7.55 6.71 25.52
C GLY A 709 8.54 7.76 24.99
N ALA A 710 8.24 8.42 23.87
CA ALA A 710 9.19 9.27 23.15
C ALA A 710 9.40 10.62 23.83
N GLY A 711 10.56 10.86 24.44
CA GLY A 711 10.95 12.21 24.87
C GLY A 711 11.34 13.10 23.68
N LEU A 712 11.70 14.36 23.97
CA LEU A 712 12.23 15.34 23.00
C LEU A 712 13.66 15.02 22.51
N GLY A 713 14.13 13.78 22.64
CA GLY A 713 15.51 13.38 22.41
C GLY A 713 15.70 12.61 21.10
N ARG A 714 16.81 12.89 20.39
CA ARG A 714 17.16 12.46 19.02
C ARG A 714 17.27 10.95 18.71
N GLY A 715 16.83 10.02 19.57
CA GLY A 715 17.34 8.64 19.45
C GLY A 715 16.47 7.49 19.92
N GLY A 716 15.14 7.51 19.78
CA GLY A 716 14.45 6.23 19.99
C GLY A 716 12.99 6.13 19.64
N GLY A 717 12.19 7.17 19.89
CA GLY A 717 10.74 7.09 19.69
C GLY A 717 10.30 7.60 18.33
N TRP A 718 10.53 8.88 18.06
CA TRP A 718 10.13 9.57 16.82
C TRP A 718 10.74 8.94 15.56
N GLY A 719 12.06 8.75 15.51
CA GLY A 719 12.71 8.09 14.36
C GLY A 719 12.30 6.63 14.18
N LYS A 720 11.96 5.90 15.26
CA LYS A 720 11.44 4.53 15.16
C LYS A 720 10.01 4.50 14.62
N ALA A 721 9.17 5.43 15.06
CA ALA A 721 7.84 5.63 14.52
C ALA A 721 7.88 6.01 13.03
N ALA A 722 8.72 6.98 12.66
CA ALA A 722 8.93 7.40 11.27
C ALA A 722 9.38 6.22 10.38
N LYS A 723 10.39 5.47 10.83
CA LYS A 723 10.85 4.27 10.14
C LYS A 723 9.73 3.24 9.99
N SER A 724 8.97 2.99 11.05
CA SER A 724 7.85 2.06 11.03
C SER A 724 6.78 2.46 10.02
N LYS A 725 6.45 3.76 9.90
CA LYS A 725 5.52 4.23 8.87
C LYS A 725 6.06 4.04 7.45
N ARG A 726 7.36 4.28 7.24
CA ARG A 726 8.00 4.10 5.93
C ARG A 726 8.13 2.64 5.53
N ASP A 727 8.39 1.75 6.49
CA ASP A 727 8.55 0.31 6.29
C ASP A 727 7.19 -0.45 6.29
N MET A 728 6.07 0.25 6.41
CA MET A 728 4.74 -0.35 6.50
C MET A 728 4.40 -1.11 5.20
N PRO A 729 4.11 -2.43 5.27
CA PRO A 729 3.74 -3.23 4.11
C PRO A 729 2.50 -2.69 3.40
N VAL A 730 2.39 -2.95 2.09
CA VAL A 730 1.22 -2.54 1.30
C VAL A 730 -0.05 -3.17 1.86
N GLU A 731 0.01 -4.42 2.30
CA GLU A 731 -1.11 -5.12 2.93
C GLU A 731 -1.59 -4.41 4.21
N GLU A 732 -0.67 -3.87 5.01
CA GLU A 732 -1.01 -3.09 6.20
C GLU A 732 -1.59 -1.71 5.83
N LEU A 733 -1.07 -1.06 4.79
CA LEU A 733 -1.62 0.21 4.26
C LEU A 733 -3.02 0.05 3.67
N GLU A 734 -3.28 -1.02 2.91
CA GLU A 734 -4.60 -1.32 2.36
C GLU A 734 -5.62 -1.60 3.47
N ALA A 735 -5.19 -2.29 4.51
CA ALA A 735 -6.05 -2.58 5.65
C ALA A 735 -6.31 -1.35 6.55
N LEU A 736 -5.70 -0.17 6.30
CA LEU A 736 -6.14 1.10 6.91
C LEU A 736 -7.52 1.57 6.39
N GLY A 737 -8.05 0.95 5.34
CA GLY A 737 -9.38 1.24 4.81
C GLY A 737 -9.55 2.70 4.40
N GLY A 738 -10.61 3.36 4.90
CA GLY A 738 -10.91 4.76 4.58
C GLY A 738 -9.84 5.78 5.01
N MET A 739 -8.92 5.39 5.90
CA MET A 739 -7.80 6.25 6.33
C MET A 739 -6.66 6.30 5.30
N LYS A 740 -6.50 5.23 4.49
CA LYS A 740 -5.47 5.16 3.45
C LYS A 740 -5.54 6.35 2.49
N THR A 741 -6.73 6.71 2.02
CA THR A 741 -6.90 7.88 1.13
C THR A 741 -6.38 9.18 1.74
N ARG A 742 -6.42 9.34 3.07
CA ARG A 742 -5.84 10.50 3.74
C ARG A 742 -4.33 10.40 3.84
N VAL A 743 -3.80 9.22 4.17
CA VAL A 743 -2.36 8.93 4.14
C VAL A 743 -1.78 9.23 2.76
N ASP A 744 -2.39 8.72 1.69
CA ASP A 744 -1.96 8.94 0.30
C ASP A 744 -1.92 10.43 -0.04
N ARG A 745 -2.85 11.24 0.47
CA ARG A 745 -2.84 12.70 0.26
C ARG A 745 -1.64 13.37 0.92
N PHE A 746 -1.28 12.98 2.14
CA PHE A 746 -0.08 13.48 2.80
C PHE A 746 1.19 13.09 2.03
N GLU A 747 1.30 11.84 1.58
CA GLU A 747 2.44 11.36 0.77
C GLU A 747 2.54 12.08 -0.60
N ASN A 748 1.39 12.40 -1.21
CA ASN A 748 1.33 13.17 -2.45
C ASN A 748 1.80 14.63 -2.28
N VAL A 749 1.52 15.26 -1.14
CA VAL A 749 2.02 16.61 -0.82
C VAL A 749 3.53 16.57 -0.55
N LYS A 750 3.99 15.55 0.19
CA LYS A 750 5.41 15.31 0.50
C LYS A 750 6.24 15.13 -0.78
N SER A 751 5.81 14.23 -1.68
CA SER A 751 6.50 13.95 -2.95
C SER A 751 6.55 15.14 -3.91
N ALA A 752 5.56 16.04 -3.88
CA ALA A 752 5.54 17.22 -4.74
C ALA A 752 6.68 18.24 -4.49
N SER A 753 7.31 18.20 -3.31
CA SER A 753 8.43 19.06 -2.92
C SER A 753 9.82 18.57 -3.38
N CYS A 754 9.86 17.34 -3.92
CA CYS A 754 11.06 16.66 -4.35
C CYS A 754 11.04 16.44 -5.86
N ARG A 755 11.25 17.54 -6.62
CA ARG A 755 11.47 17.46 -8.07
C ARG A 755 12.97 17.38 -8.32
N ILE A 756 13.44 16.14 -8.29
CA ILE A 756 14.69 15.77 -8.93
C ILE A 756 14.36 15.65 -10.42
#